data_AF-A0A4Y8PWG3-F1
#
_entry.id   AF-A0A4Y8PWG3-F1
#
_cell.length_a   1.000
_cell.length_b   1.000
_cell.length_c   1.000
_cell.angle_alpha   90.00
_cell.angle_beta   90.00
_cell.angle_gamma   90.00
#
_symmetry.space_group_name_H-M   'P 1'
#
loop_
_entity.id
_entity.type
_entity.pdbx_description
1 polymer ?
#
loop_
_entity_poly.entity_id
_entity_poly.type
_entity_poly.pdbx_seq_one_letter_code
_entity_poly.pdbx_strand_id
1 'polypeptide(L)'
;MIRHRIVKLLFAVVLLAALGLPAVVSAAGLTPVEQDDIEAYIHKYLKKSDIPGLSVVMIKDGQTVYKQGFGYADKASGRSVTPDTLFELGSTSKAFTALGVLQLEQAGKLSLSDPVSKYLPWFTVTYKGQPTAITLEQLLHHTSGIPFKSIGEIPIAEGDGALEQTVRTLVGQKLDFLPGDKYLYATINYDVLGLIIQTVTGQPYEAYMQANVLKPLHMDHTVLFRQQTAGRDMAVGYKFNFLHAAAYDAPMYRGNTPAGYYITNGQDIEKWLKAQLGLDTGDLDRTLIEKSHLPDTTVAPSPDGGSYAAGWGVFQSGSGEISHGGNNPNFSSFLAFRQADGMAVGVLANLNSSYTQTIGQGILNIMKGKKLPDPVSDMYKGMDNVSSAILIITAPVILLIVWFLLISIRQAARGQRKYAGSPGKLAGGLMLLVLFAAGLAYCLYSIPDVLYYELNWDFVSVWAPATLRLGVGSLFIASMLFSLYFLFTWLYPQKGDKSLFAVTLLSIASGLGNAMIIFIVNETLARNPDDGFQGGLLLYFMVGIGIYVFGQKLVRTRLIHIANDMVYNKRTELIDKILNTSYQNLEELEYGKIQASLNNDTETISDFSNIVITGATSLVTLICCFVYMGIISFPGLLVSLFVIVLAAGLHFIIGRQANRLWEQTRDIQNIFFRFINDLIGGFKELSMHRGKRGDFQRDMVASSGQYREKRIQGDLKFANVNVIGELLFTFVIGAVAFLFPVLFADLKTNDLRSYVFILLYMTGPVHGILGTIPNVFRVKISWGRLTEMSRYLDAIQAEQAVSLAALESGKPLELTLKDIVYQYKNKEGESFSVGPISHTFRSGEITFITGGNGSGKSTLARLATGLYTPDSGEVLLNGEPVPPGQIGQAYSAIFADFHLFEKLYGLEYADKQQEMDAYMKLLHLTDKVQIRDGQLSTIKLSTGQRKRLALMISYLEDRPVYLFDEWAADQDPEFRMFFYNTLLPELKQRGKCVIAITHDDRYFGLADQVIKMELGRIVSSERQLVPAP
;
A
#
# COMPACT_ATOMS: atom_id res chain seq x y z
N MET A 1 55.91 -43.58 54.86
CA MET A 1 54.76 -44.46 54.51
C MET A 1 53.49 -44.08 55.30
N ILE A 2 53.11 -42.79 55.36
CA ILE A 2 52.05 -42.27 56.27
C ILE A 2 50.91 -41.53 55.53
N ARG A 3 50.96 -41.43 54.19
CA ARG A 3 49.94 -40.71 53.38
C ARG A 3 48.76 -41.56 52.85
N HIS A 4 48.72 -42.87 53.13
CA HIS A 4 47.66 -43.77 52.63
C HIS A 4 46.71 -44.32 53.71
N ARG A 5 46.96 -44.06 55.01
CA ARG A 5 46.07 -44.48 56.11
C ARG A 5 45.07 -43.41 56.56
N ILE A 6 45.39 -42.12 56.39
CA ILE A 6 44.49 -41.02 56.78
C ILE A 6 43.27 -40.91 55.86
N VAL A 7 43.44 -41.11 54.54
CA VAL A 7 42.35 -41.05 53.56
C VAL A 7 41.30 -42.17 53.77
N LYS A 8 41.72 -43.36 54.21
CA LYS A 8 40.79 -44.46 54.53
C LYS A 8 40.04 -44.27 55.86
N LEU A 9 40.60 -43.53 56.82
CA LEU A 9 39.92 -43.25 58.09
C LEU A 9 38.84 -42.16 57.92
N LEU A 10 39.11 -41.13 57.10
CA LEU A 10 38.12 -40.09 56.76
C LEU A 10 36.92 -40.63 55.97
N PHE A 11 37.11 -41.63 55.12
CA PHE A 11 36.00 -42.28 54.42
C PHE A 11 35.11 -43.14 55.33
N ALA A 12 35.66 -43.71 56.41
CA ALA A 12 34.90 -44.54 57.36
C ALA A 12 34.02 -43.71 58.32
N VAL A 13 34.48 -42.52 58.73
CA VAL A 13 33.72 -41.63 59.63
C VAL A 13 32.55 -40.97 58.91
N VAL A 14 32.69 -40.65 57.61
CA VAL A 14 31.58 -40.10 56.80
C VAL A 14 30.51 -41.16 56.50
N LEU A 15 30.86 -42.45 56.36
CA LEU A 15 29.88 -43.52 56.16
C LEU A 15 29.04 -43.83 57.42
N LEU A 16 29.57 -43.60 58.62
CA LEU A 16 28.87 -43.90 59.88
C LEU A 16 27.95 -42.76 60.38
N ALA A 17 28.05 -41.56 59.80
CA ALA A 17 27.10 -40.47 60.03
C ALA A 17 25.83 -40.56 59.14
N ALA A 18 25.78 -41.50 58.19
CA ALA A 18 24.67 -41.68 57.26
C ALA A 18 23.60 -42.68 57.73
N LEU A 19 23.79 -43.35 58.87
CA LEU A 19 22.89 -44.35 59.46
C LEU A 19 22.23 -43.79 60.72
N GLY A 20 21.28 -42.87 60.56
CA GLY A 20 20.62 -42.24 61.72
C GLY A 20 19.55 -41.19 61.44
N LEU A 21 19.27 -40.84 60.18
CA LEU A 21 18.09 -40.05 59.84
C LEU A 21 16.89 -41.01 59.66
N PRO A 22 15.76 -40.81 60.36
CA PRO A 22 14.54 -41.51 59.99
C PRO A 22 14.21 -41.11 58.55
N ALA A 23 13.82 -42.09 57.74
CA ALA A 23 13.27 -41.80 56.43
C ALA A 23 11.99 -40.98 56.65
N VAL A 24 12.08 -39.66 56.49
CA VAL A 24 10.91 -38.81 56.31
C VAL A 24 10.28 -39.28 55.01
N VAL A 25 9.24 -40.10 55.16
CA VAL A 25 8.33 -40.44 54.06
C VAL A 25 7.86 -39.10 53.51
N SER A 26 8.37 -38.73 52.34
CA SER A 26 7.93 -37.51 51.67
C SER A 26 6.43 -37.63 51.48
N ALA A 27 5.68 -36.71 52.07
CA ALA A 27 4.24 -36.66 51.89
C ALA A 27 3.95 -36.53 50.38
N ALA A 28 2.86 -37.15 49.92
CA ALA A 28 2.41 -37.14 48.53
C ALA A 28 1.76 -35.78 48.17
N GLY A 29 2.55 -34.71 48.28
CA GLY A 29 2.18 -33.34 47.92
C GLY A 29 3.16 -32.77 46.90
N LEU A 30 2.76 -31.68 46.23
CA LEU A 30 3.69 -30.88 45.44
C LEU A 30 4.77 -30.31 46.37
N THR A 31 6.02 -30.30 45.91
CA THR A 31 7.06 -29.52 46.59
C THR A 31 6.74 -28.02 46.49
N PRO A 32 7.16 -27.17 47.45
CA PRO A 32 6.90 -25.73 47.37
C PRO A 32 7.39 -25.11 46.05
N VAL A 33 8.52 -25.59 45.52
CA VAL A 33 9.07 -25.15 44.24
C VAL A 33 8.18 -25.54 43.05
N GLU A 34 7.69 -26.80 43.00
CA GLU A 34 6.72 -27.21 41.97
C GLU A 34 5.42 -26.39 42.04
N GLN A 35 4.95 -26.07 43.25
CA GLN A 35 3.76 -25.23 43.44
C GLN A 35 3.99 -23.81 42.94
N ASP A 36 5.09 -23.16 43.35
CA ASP A 36 5.46 -21.80 42.91
C ASP A 36 5.60 -21.72 41.38
N ASP A 37 6.24 -22.72 40.75
CA ASP A 37 6.39 -22.81 39.29
C ASP A 37 5.03 -22.95 38.58
N ILE A 38 4.11 -23.74 39.14
CA ILE A 38 2.76 -23.92 38.61
C ILE A 38 1.93 -22.63 38.76
N GLU A 39 1.97 -21.97 39.92
CA GLU A 39 1.24 -20.71 40.14
C GLU A 39 1.78 -19.59 39.24
N ALA A 40 3.11 -19.47 39.10
CA ALA A 40 3.74 -18.54 38.17
C ALA A 40 3.34 -18.82 36.70
N TYR A 41 3.26 -20.10 36.32
CA TYR A 41 2.79 -20.52 34.99
C TYR A 41 1.31 -20.16 34.75
N ILE A 42 0.44 -20.43 35.73
CA ILE A 42 -0.99 -20.07 35.67
C ILE A 42 -1.14 -18.55 35.56
N HIS A 43 -0.50 -17.75 36.41
CA HIS A 43 -0.59 -16.29 36.37
C HIS A 43 -0.08 -15.70 35.04
N LYS A 44 1.01 -16.25 34.49
CA LYS A 44 1.54 -15.87 33.16
C LYS A 44 0.48 -16.06 32.06
N TYR A 45 -0.21 -17.20 32.04
CA TYR A 45 -1.20 -17.49 31.01
C TYR A 45 -2.58 -16.88 31.25
N LEU A 46 -2.99 -16.69 32.51
CA LEU A 46 -4.17 -15.89 32.89
C LEU A 46 -4.02 -14.46 32.35
N LYS A 47 -2.86 -13.82 32.56
CA LYS A 47 -2.55 -12.49 32.02
C LYS A 47 -2.42 -12.47 30.49
N LYS A 48 -1.85 -13.50 29.86
CA LYS A 48 -1.70 -13.56 28.40
C LYS A 48 -3.04 -13.77 27.67
N SER A 49 -3.95 -14.52 28.28
CA SER A 49 -5.25 -14.88 27.72
C SER A 49 -6.32 -13.80 27.90
N ASP A 50 -6.23 -13.01 28.99
CA ASP A 50 -7.31 -12.17 29.55
C ASP A 50 -8.49 -12.96 30.15
N ILE A 51 -8.33 -14.27 30.39
CA ILE A 51 -9.27 -15.08 31.17
C ILE A 51 -9.50 -14.38 32.53
N PRO A 52 -10.75 -14.00 32.85
CA PRO A 52 -11.06 -13.27 34.08
C PRO A 52 -10.77 -14.07 35.35
N GLY A 53 -11.14 -15.35 35.36
CA GLY A 53 -10.87 -16.27 36.44
C GLY A 53 -11.00 -17.74 36.01
N LEU A 54 -10.31 -18.61 36.75
CA LEU A 54 -10.32 -20.04 36.53
C LEU A 54 -10.19 -20.82 37.85
N SER A 55 -10.69 -22.05 37.87
CA SER A 55 -10.55 -23.01 38.97
C SER A 55 -9.65 -24.15 38.52
N VAL A 56 -8.71 -24.58 39.36
CA VAL A 56 -7.74 -25.65 39.07
C VAL A 56 -7.82 -26.73 40.13
N VAL A 57 -7.87 -27.97 39.68
CA VAL A 57 -7.76 -29.19 40.49
C VAL A 57 -6.58 -30.02 39.97
N MET A 58 -5.73 -30.52 40.87
CA MET A 58 -4.65 -31.45 40.53
C MET A 58 -4.65 -32.66 41.47
N ILE A 59 -4.47 -33.84 40.88
CA ILE A 59 -4.25 -35.10 41.57
C ILE A 59 -2.86 -35.61 41.17
N LYS A 60 -2.04 -36.00 42.13
CA LYS A 60 -0.71 -36.61 41.93
C LYS A 60 -0.60 -37.79 42.90
N ASP A 61 -0.04 -38.91 42.45
CA ASP A 61 0.12 -40.13 43.27
C ASP A 61 -1.19 -40.59 43.95
N GLY A 62 -2.33 -40.36 43.27
CA GLY A 62 -3.67 -40.67 43.77
C GLY A 62 -4.24 -39.72 44.83
N GLN A 63 -3.53 -38.65 45.22
CA GLN A 63 -3.98 -37.68 46.21
C GLN A 63 -4.22 -36.30 45.57
N THR A 64 -5.19 -35.55 46.11
CA THR A 64 -5.48 -34.18 45.66
C THR A 64 -4.41 -33.24 46.21
N VAL A 65 -3.45 -32.89 45.36
CA VAL A 65 -2.29 -32.07 45.75
C VAL A 65 -2.52 -30.58 45.58
N TYR A 66 -3.53 -30.18 44.80
CA TYR A 66 -3.87 -28.77 44.59
C TYR A 66 -5.35 -28.60 44.24
N LYS A 67 -5.98 -27.57 44.81
CA LYS A 67 -7.36 -27.18 44.52
C LYS A 67 -7.56 -25.70 44.87
N GLN A 68 -7.51 -24.80 43.89
CA GLN A 68 -7.60 -23.34 44.10
C GLN A 68 -8.32 -22.63 42.96
N GLY A 69 -8.86 -21.46 43.29
CA GLY A 69 -9.37 -20.49 42.33
C GLY A 69 -8.37 -19.35 42.07
N PHE A 70 -8.34 -18.87 40.83
CA PHE A 70 -7.49 -17.77 40.38
C PHE A 70 -8.33 -16.69 39.70
N GLY A 71 -8.00 -15.42 39.92
CA GLY A 71 -8.72 -14.30 39.31
C GLY A 71 -10.15 -14.16 39.84
N TYR A 72 -11.04 -13.67 38.98
CA TYR A 72 -12.38 -13.22 39.36
C TYR A 72 -13.48 -14.10 38.76
N ALA A 73 -14.37 -14.59 39.62
CA ALA A 73 -15.65 -15.16 39.22
C ALA A 73 -16.58 -14.07 38.69
N ASP A 74 -16.46 -12.84 39.20
CA ASP A 74 -17.05 -11.63 38.63
C ASP A 74 -16.12 -10.41 38.80
N LYS A 75 -15.64 -9.86 37.68
CA LYS A 75 -14.81 -8.64 37.62
C LYS A 75 -15.56 -7.38 38.07
N ALA A 76 -16.89 -7.32 37.94
CA ALA A 76 -17.66 -6.10 38.26
C ALA A 76 -17.83 -5.92 39.77
N SER A 77 -18.15 -7.00 40.51
CA SER A 77 -18.18 -7.00 41.98
C SER A 77 -16.81 -7.22 42.63
N GLY A 78 -15.81 -7.68 41.87
CA GLY A 78 -14.49 -8.04 42.40
C GLY A 78 -14.46 -9.40 43.13
N ARG A 79 -15.49 -10.24 42.96
CA ARG A 79 -15.58 -11.57 43.58
C ARG A 79 -14.53 -12.51 42.97
N SER A 80 -13.63 -13.00 43.81
CA SER A 80 -12.62 -14.00 43.45
C SER A 80 -13.25 -15.36 43.07
N VAL A 81 -12.55 -16.15 42.26
CA VAL A 81 -12.88 -17.58 42.09
C VAL A 81 -12.50 -18.35 43.34
N THR A 82 -13.34 -19.30 43.74
CA THR A 82 -13.07 -20.30 44.78
C THR A 82 -13.18 -21.73 44.21
N PRO A 83 -12.76 -22.78 44.94
CA PRO A 83 -13.07 -24.16 44.57
C PRO A 83 -14.56 -24.48 44.47
N ASP A 84 -15.43 -23.70 45.13
CA ASP A 84 -16.87 -23.89 45.19
C ASP A 84 -17.62 -23.16 44.07
N THR A 85 -16.96 -22.17 43.43
CA THR A 85 -17.50 -21.39 42.31
C THR A 85 -17.90 -22.28 41.14
N LEU A 86 -19.13 -22.10 40.65
CA LEU A 86 -19.67 -22.89 39.55
C LEU A 86 -19.29 -22.30 38.18
N PHE A 87 -19.00 -23.18 37.23
CA PHE A 87 -18.66 -22.90 35.82
C PHE A 87 -19.46 -23.82 34.90
N GLU A 88 -19.80 -23.35 33.70
CA GLU A 88 -20.30 -24.24 32.65
C GLU A 88 -19.16 -25.04 32.02
N LEU A 89 -19.38 -26.35 31.90
CA LEU A 89 -18.58 -27.25 31.07
C LEU A 89 -19.02 -27.13 29.61
N GLY A 90 -18.04 -27.22 28.70
CA GLY A 90 -18.34 -27.50 27.30
C GLY A 90 -18.33 -29.01 27.04
N SER A 91 -17.77 -29.43 25.91
CA SER A 91 -17.68 -30.84 25.49
C SER A 91 -17.12 -31.85 26.50
N THR A 92 -16.51 -31.44 27.60
CA THR A 92 -16.16 -32.32 28.73
C THR A 92 -17.39 -32.98 29.38
N SER A 93 -18.60 -32.43 29.20
CA SER A 93 -19.89 -33.07 29.54
C SER A 93 -20.11 -34.41 28.83
N LYS A 94 -19.53 -34.63 27.64
CA LYS A 94 -19.77 -35.84 26.82
C LYS A 94 -19.38 -37.12 27.56
N ALA A 95 -18.31 -37.10 28.34
CA ALA A 95 -17.86 -38.24 29.13
C ALA A 95 -18.88 -38.67 30.21
N PHE A 96 -19.70 -37.75 30.73
CA PHE A 96 -20.79 -38.10 31.64
C PHE A 96 -21.91 -38.82 30.88
N THR A 97 -22.37 -38.25 29.76
CA THR A 97 -23.38 -38.85 28.86
C THR A 97 -22.97 -40.24 28.40
N ALA A 98 -21.70 -40.42 28.03
CA ALA A 98 -21.11 -41.70 27.67
C ALA A 98 -21.26 -42.76 28.78
N LEU A 99 -20.97 -42.43 30.04
CA LEU A 99 -21.24 -43.36 31.15
C LEU A 99 -22.73 -43.71 31.26
N GLY A 100 -23.64 -42.75 31.04
CA GLY A 100 -25.08 -43.03 30.99
C GLY A 100 -25.47 -44.03 29.90
N VAL A 101 -24.87 -43.94 28.71
CA VAL A 101 -25.08 -44.94 27.63
C VAL A 101 -24.51 -46.30 28.02
N LEU A 102 -23.28 -46.35 28.55
CA LEU A 102 -22.60 -47.58 28.94
C LEU A 102 -23.32 -48.30 30.11
N GLN A 103 -23.91 -47.55 31.05
CA GLN A 103 -24.79 -48.09 32.09
C GLN A 103 -26.03 -48.78 31.52
N LEU A 104 -26.69 -48.16 30.54
CA LEU A 104 -27.87 -48.75 29.89
C LEU A 104 -27.50 -49.99 29.06
N GLU A 105 -26.30 -50.02 28.46
CA GLU A 105 -25.78 -51.21 27.80
C GLU A 105 -25.49 -52.34 28.80
N GLN A 106 -24.78 -52.05 29.89
CA GLN A 106 -24.49 -53.03 30.95
C GLN A 106 -25.78 -53.60 31.57
N ALA A 107 -26.82 -52.77 31.71
CA ALA A 107 -28.16 -53.18 32.15
C ALA A 107 -28.98 -53.92 31.08
N GLY A 108 -28.43 -54.17 29.89
CA GLY A 108 -29.10 -54.88 28.79
C GLY A 108 -30.27 -54.12 28.16
N LYS A 109 -30.39 -52.81 28.40
CA LYS A 109 -31.49 -51.96 27.88
C LYS A 109 -31.23 -51.46 26.45
N LEU A 110 -29.96 -51.41 26.04
CA LEU A 110 -29.52 -51.13 24.68
C LEU A 110 -28.24 -51.92 24.34
N SER A 111 -27.84 -51.93 23.07
CA SER A 111 -26.50 -52.32 22.63
C SER A 111 -25.86 -51.18 21.84
N LEU A 112 -24.55 -50.98 21.98
CA LEU A 112 -23.83 -50.01 21.14
C LEU A 112 -23.93 -50.33 19.63
N SER A 113 -24.11 -51.62 19.28
CA SER A 113 -24.32 -52.06 17.89
C SER A 113 -25.72 -51.76 17.33
N ASP A 114 -26.67 -51.30 18.16
CA ASP A 114 -28.02 -50.98 17.69
C ASP A 114 -28.04 -49.75 16.77
N PRO A 115 -28.87 -49.76 15.70
CA PRO A 115 -29.09 -48.56 14.89
C PRO A 115 -29.96 -47.56 15.66
N VAL A 116 -29.67 -46.25 15.52
CA VAL A 116 -30.45 -45.16 16.13
C VAL A 116 -31.96 -45.28 15.87
N SER A 117 -32.32 -45.71 14.65
CA SER A 117 -33.71 -45.88 14.21
C SER A 117 -34.50 -46.96 14.97
N LYS A 118 -33.85 -47.86 15.70
CA LYS A 118 -34.50 -48.81 16.63
C LYS A 118 -35.25 -48.10 17.74
N TYR A 119 -34.70 -46.99 18.22
CA TYR A 119 -35.20 -46.20 19.34
C TYR A 119 -35.93 -44.93 18.87
N LEU A 120 -35.47 -44.34 17.77
CA LEU A 120 -36.04 -43.14 17.16
C LEU A 120 -36.49 -43.47 15.72
N PRO A 121 -37.68 -44.08 15.50
CA PRO A 121 -38.09 -44.57 14.17
C PRO A 121 -38.19 -43.49 13.07
N TRP A 122 -38.25 -42.22 13.46
CA TRP A 122 -38.27 -41.06 12.58
C TRP A 122 -36.86 -40.53 12.23
N PHE A 123 -35.79 -41.06 12.85
CA PHE A 123 -34.42 -40.64 12.58
C PHE A 123 -33.93 -41.24 11.26
N THR A 124 -33.69 -40.37 10.27
CA THR A 124 -33.25 -40.76 8.93
C THR A 124 -32.15 -39.83 8.45
N VAL A 125 -31.01 -40.37 8.05
CA VAL A 125 -29.90 -39.66 7.41
C VAL A 125 -29.57 -40.30 6.06
N THR A 126 -28.82 -39.61 5.20
CA THR A 126 -28.47 -40.10 3.87
C THR A 126 -26.98 -39.99 3.55
N TYR A 127 -26.42 -41.02 2.92
CA TYR A 127 -25.11 -40.98 2.28
C TYR A 127 -25.28 -41.20 0.78
N LYS A 128 -24.70 -40.32 -0.05
CA LYS A 128 -24.86 -40.33 -1.52
C LYS A 128 -26.33 -40.47 -2.00
N GLY A 129 -27.27 -39.89 -1.24
CA GLY A 129 -28.70 -39.91 -1.53
C GLY A 129 -29.45 -41.19 -1.11
N GLN A 130 -28.77 -42.17 -0.50
CA GLN A 130 -29.39 -43.39 0.01
C GLN A 130 -29.61 -43.31 1.53
N PRO A 131 -30.76 -43.75 2.07
CA PRO A 131 -30.97 -43.89 3.51
C PRO A 131 -29.87 -44.74 4.14
N THR A 132 -29.26 -44.25 5.21
CA THR A 132 -28.10 -44.88 5.86
C THR A 132 -28.36 -44.99 7.36
N ALA A 133 -28.05 -46.14 7.95
CA ALA A 133 -28.15 -46.34 9.40
C ALA A 133 -26.84 -45.92 10.09
N ILE A 134 -26.96 -45.28 11.25
CA ILE A 134 -25.86 -45.01 12.18
C ILE A 134 -26.10 -45.85 13.44
N THR A 135 -25.05 -46.46 14.00
CA THR A 135 -25.12 -47.18 15.28
C THR A 135 -24.81 -46.28 16.48
N LEU A 136 -25.20 -46.68 17.68
CA LEU A 136 -24.88 -45.92 18.90
C LEU A 136 -23.36 -45.85 19.15
N GLU A 137 -22.60 -46.89 18.78
CA GLU A 137 -21.13 -46.93 18.80
C GLU A 137 -20.51 -45.83 17.91
N GLN A 138 -21.02 -45.68 16.68
CA GLN A 138 -20.54 -44.68 15.73
C GLN A 138 -20.84 -43.24 16.18
N LEU A 139 -21.92 -43.03 16.94
CA LEU A 139 -22.18 -41.75 17.61
C LEU A 139 -21.15 -41.51 18.72
N LEU A 140 -20.97 -42.50 19.60
CA LEU A 140 -20.09 -42.44 20.77
C LEU A 140 -18.65 -42.11 20.39
N HIS A 141 -18.13 -42.73 19.33
CA HIS A 141 -16.76 -42.59 18.85
C HIS A 141 -16.55 -41.51 17.77
N HIS A 142 -17.59 -40.73 17.43
CA HIS A 142 -17.54 -39.75 16.34
C HIS A 142 -17.11 -40.32 14.97
N THR A 143 -17.58 -41.53 14.64
CA THR A 143 -17.41 -42.17 13.31
C THR A 143 -18.71 -42.20 12.49
N SER A 144 -19.74 -41.48 12.95
CA SER A 144 -21.08 -41.39 12.35
C SER A 144 -21.21 -40.75 10.96
N GLY A 145 -20.18 -40.06 10.46
CA GLY A 145 -20.24 -39.28 9.20
C GLY A 145 -21.11 -38.02 9.24
N ILE A 146 -21.71 -37.66 10.39
CA ILE A 146 -22.48 -36.41 10.54
C ILE A 146 -21.53 -35.20 10.42
N PRO A 147 -21.83 -34.19 9.58
CA PRO A 147 -20.93 -33.05 9.40
C PRO A 147 -20.79 -32.17 10.65
N PHE A 148 -19.58 -31.65 10.91
CA PHE A 148 -19.31 -30.74 12.03
C PHE A 148 -20.24 -29.52 12.08
N LYS A 149 -20.56 -28.95 10.91
CA LYS A 149 -21.42 -27.75 10.77
C LYS A 149 -22.83 -27.89 11.34
N SER A 150 -23.30 -29.12 11.60
CA SER A 150 -24.57 -29.40 12.31
C SER A 150 -24.67 -28.69 13.68
N ILE A 151 -23.52 -28.35 14.32
CA ILE A 151 -23.50 -27.52 15.54
C ILE A 151 -24.11 -26.13 15.32
N GLY A 152 -24.07 -25.59 14.10
CA GLY A 152 -24.69 -24.32 13.73
C GLY A 152 -26.21 -24.37 13.60
N GLU A 153 -26.80 -25.56 13.55
CA GLU A 153 -28.24 -25.78 13.39
C GLU A 153 -28.96 -26.02 14.73
N ILE A 154 -28.19 -26.18 15.82
CA ILE A 154 -28.73 -26.42 17.16
C ILE A 154 -29.58 -25.21 17.61
N PRO A 155 -30.88 -25.39 17.90
CA PRO A 155 -31.77 -24.29 18.23
C PRO A 155 -31.49 -23.73 19.63
N ILE A 156 -31.62 -22.41 19.78
CA ILE A 156 -31.73 -21.76 21.09
C ILE A 156 -33.09 -22.16 21.68
N ALA A 157 -33.08 -22.98 22.73
CA ALA A 157 -34.28 -23.58 23.31
C ALA A 157 -34.08 -23.99 24.77
N GLU A 158 -35.12 -23.80 25.59
CA GLU A 158 -35.12 -24.09 27.04
C GLU A 158 -36.22 -25.07 27.49
N GLY A 159 -37.25 -25.28 26.66
CA GLY A 159 -38.39 -26.15 26.99
C GLY A 159 -38.07 -27.64 26.94
N ASP A 160 -38.95 -28.49 27.48
CA ASP A 160 -38.71 -29.94 27.63
C ASP A 160 -38.54 -30.68 26.30
N GLY A 161 -39.07 -30.14 25.20
CA GLY A 161 -38.87 -30.66 23.85
C GLY A 161 -37.53 -30.27 23.20
N ALA A 162 -36.68 -29.45 23.84
CA ALA A 162 -35.48 -28.88 23.22
C ALA A 162 -34.48 -29.94 22.70
N LEU A 163 -34.33 -31.05 23.43
CA LEU A 163 -33.45 -32.15 23.06
C LEU A 163 -33.97 -32.91 21.82
N GLU A 164 -35.27 -33.21 21.78
CA GLU A 164 -35.87 -33.81 20.59
C GLU A 164 -35.84 -32.84 19.39
N GLN A 165 -36.10 -31.55 19.62
CA GLN A 165 -36.02 -30.51 18.58
C GLN A 165 -34.60 -30.41 17.99
N THR A 166 -33.56 -30.55 18.82
CA THR A 166 -32.16 -30.58 18.38
C THR A 166 -31.88 -31.81 17.53
N VAL A 167 -32.23 -33.02 17.99
CA VAL A 167 -32.00 -34.25 17.20
C VAL A 167 -32.83 -34.26 15.90
N ARG A 168 -33.99 -33.58 15.88
CA ARG A 168 -34.81 -33.45 14.68
C ARG A 168 -34.20 -32.57 13.57
N THR A 169 -33.18 -31.76 13.84
CA THR A 169 -32.48 -31.04 12.75
C THR A 169 -31.75 -32.01 11.81
N LEU A 170 -31.34 -33.18 12.31
CA LEU A 170 -30.67 -34.23 11.53
C LEU A 170 -31.59 -34.99 10.55
N VAL A 171 -32.90 -34.74 10.55
CA VAL A 171 -33.83 -35.47 9.67
C VAL A 171 -33.59 -35.09 8.21
N GLY A 172 -33.06 -36.04 7.44
CA GLY A 172 -32.64 -35.84 6.06
C GLY A 172 -31.19 -35.37 5.89
N GLN A 173 -30.43 -35.27 6.99
CA GLN A 173 -29.03 -34.83 6.96
C GLN A 173 -28.19 -35.67 5.99
N LYS A 174 -27.32 -35.01 5.24
CA LYS A 174 -26.32 -35.66 4.39
C LYS A 174 -25.06 -35.92 5.20
N LEU A 175 -24.55 -37.15 5.11
CA LEU A 175 -23.29 -37.55 5.72
C LEU A 175 -22.12 -37.28 4.77
N ASP A 176 -20.97 -36.87 5.30
CA ASP A 176 -19.76 -36.58 4.52
C ASP A 176 -19.07 -37.87 4.02
N PHE A 177 -19.15 -38.94 4.83
CA PHE A 177 -18.65 -40.29 4.52
C PHE A 177 -19.58 -41.37 5.10
N LEU A 178 -19.33 -42.64 4.79
CA LEU A 178 -20.14 -43.75 5.30
C LEU A 178 -19.83 -43.99 6.79
N PRO A 179 -20.84 -44.19 7.66
CA PRO A 179 -20.59 -44.41 9.09
C PRO A 179 -19.62 -45.57 9.33
N GLY A 180 -18.54 -45.30 10.09
CA GLY A 180 -17.43 -46.22 10.34
C GLY A 180 -16.19 -46.04 9.46
N ASP A 181 -16.21 -45.23 8.39
CA ASP A 181 -15.05 -45.07 7.49
C ASP A 181 -13.92 -44.20 8.10
N LYS A 182 -14.28 -43.13 8.83
CA LYS A 182 -13.36 -42.09 9.32
C LYS A 182 -13.84 -41.51 10.66
N TYR A 183 -12.94 -40.91 11.41
CA TYR A 183 -13.27 -40.02 12.54
C TYR A 183 -13.63 -38.62 12.04
N LEU A 184 -14.77 -38.07 12.49
CA LEU A 184 -15.17 -36.68 12.30
C LEU A 184 -16.00 -36.21 13.50
N TYR A 185 -15.46 -35.24 14.23
CA TYR A 185 -16.11 -34.70 15.42
C TYR A 185 -17.41 -33.97 15.08
N ALA A 186 -18.52 -34.43 15.64
CA ALA A 186 -19.83 -33.79 15.53
C ALA A 186 -20.51 -33.77 16.90
N THR A 187 -20.62 -32.57 17.49
CA THR A 187 -21.19 -32.35 18.84
C THR A 187 -22.53 -33.05 19.03
N ILE A 188 -23.41 -32.93 18.02
CA ILE A 188 -24.79 -33.42 18.02
C ILE A 188 -24.91 -34.94 18.16
N ASN A 189 -23.83 -35.72 17.93
CA ASN A 189 -23.83 -37.15 18.19
C ASN A 189 -24.24 -37.47 19.63
N TYR A 190 -23.78 -36.67 20.58
CA TYR A 190 -24.06 -36.85 22.00
C TYR A 190 -25.47 -36.41 22.36
N ASP A 191 -26.08 -35.48 21.61
CA ASP A 191 -27.48 -35.10 21.77
C ASP A 191 -28.41 -36.21 21.31
N VAL A 192 -28.05 -36.91 20.21
CA VAL A 192 -28.72 -38.16 19.83
C VAL A 192 -28.62 -39.18 20.97
N LEU A 193 -27.42 -39.44 21.51
CA LEU A 193 -27.25 -40.37 22.64
C LEU A 193 -28.05 -39.97 23.89
N GLY A 194 -28.12 -38.67 24.21
CA GLY A 194 -28.95 -38.16 25.30
C GLY A 194 -30.44 -38.39 25.09
N LEU A 195 -30.93 -38.21 23.86
CA LEU A 195 -32.32 -38.52 23.51
C LEU A 195 -32.61 -40.02 23.54
N ILE A 196 -31.63 -40.87 23.19
CA ILE A 196 -31.72 -42.32 23.35
C ILE A 196 -31.84 -42.69 24.83
N ILE A 197 -31.02 -42.11 25.72
CA ILE A 197 -31.15 -42.28 27.18
C ILE A 197 -32.56 -41.92 27.64
N GLN A 198 -33.07 -40.74 27.25
CA GLN A 198 -34.43 -40.28 27.61
C GLN A 198 -35.53 -41.23 27.09
N THR A 199 -35.38 -41.73 25.86
CA THR A 199 -36.35 -42.63 25.22
C THR A 199 -36.36 -44.03 25.86
N VAL A 200 -35.18 -44.59 26.16
CA VAL A 200 -35.01 -45.92 26.75
C VAL A 200 -35.41 -45.96 28.23
N THR A 201 -35.26 -44.84 28.94
CA THR A 201 -35.56 -44.76 30.38
C THR A 201 -36.96 -44.23 30.69
N GLY A 202 -37.58 -43.49 29.76
CA GLY A 202 -38.83 -42.76 30.00
C GLY A 202 -38.68 -41.57 30.96
N GLN A 203 -37.45 -41.16 31.28
CA GLN A 203 -37.13 -40.04 32.16
C GLN A 203 -36.49 -38.90 31.35
N PRO A 204 -36.69 -37.62 31.72
CA PRO A 204 -35.90 -36.52 31.15
C PRO A 204 -34.41 -36.83 31.30
N TYR A 205 -33.63 -36.59 30.24
CA TYR A 205 -32.19 -36.89 30.21
C TYR A 205 -31.48 -36.33 31.46
N GLU A 206 -31.76 -35.08 31.84
CA GLU A 206 -31.12 -34.43 32.97
C GLU A 206 -31.42 -35.11 34.31
N ALA A 207 -32.65 -35.62 34.48
CA ALA A 207 -33.05 -36.35 35.68
C ALA A 207 -32.37 -37.72 35.77
N TYR A 208 -32.23 -38.43 34.64
CA TYR A 208 -31.51 -39.70 34.60
C TYR A 208 -30.03 -39.51 34.98
N MET A 209 -29.35 -38.51 34.40
CA MET A 209 -27.94 -38.24 34.68
C MET A 209 -27.69 -37.81 36.13
N GLN A 210 -28.56 -36.97 36.71
CA GLN A 210 -28.46 -36.59 38.11
C GLN A 210 -28.58 -37.81 39.04
N ALA A 211 -29.53 -38.71 38.76
CA ALA A 211 -29.83 -39.85 39.63
C ALA A 211 -28.86 -41.03 39.48
N ASN A 212 -28.36 -41.31 38.27
CA ASN A 212 -27.61 -42.53 37.96
C ASN A 212 -26.12 -42.30 37.69
N VAL A 213 -25.66 -41.06 37.50
CA VAL A 213 -24.23 -40.74 37.30
C VAL A 213 -23.72 -39.77 38.35
N LEU A 214 -24.33 -38.57 38.48
CA LEU A 214 -23.79 -37.53 39.37
C LEU A 214 -23.91 -37.88 40.86
N LYS A 215 -25.08 -38.34 41.32
CA LYS A 215 -25.31 -38.68 42.72
C LYS A 215 -24.50 -39.91 43.18
N PRO A 216 -24.38 -41.01 42.41
CA PRO A 216 -23.46 -42.12 42.70
C PRO A 216 -21.98 -41.71 42.83
N LEU A 217 -21.56 -40.66 42.13
CA LEU A 217 -20.22 -40.07 42.22
C LEU A 217 -20.11 -38.94 43.28
N HIS A 218 -21.16 -38.76 44.08
CA HIS A 218 -21.28 -37.72 45.11
C HIS A 218 -21.04 -36.30 44.58
N MET A 219 -21.37 -36.02 43.31
CA MET A 219 -21.23 -34.70 42.67
C MET A 219 -22.45 -33.81 42.96
N ASP A 220 -22.65 -33.49 44.24
CA ASP A 220 -23.86 -32.82 44.76
C ASP A 220 -24.03 -31.35 44.35
N HIS A 221 -22.95 -30.68 43.95
CA HIS A 221 -23.00 -29.28 43.50
C HIS A 221 -23.29 -29.17 42.01
N THR A 222 -23.03 -30.26 41.27
CA THR A 222 -23.17 -30.34 39.82
C THR A 222 -24.63 -30.42 39.41
N VAL A 223 -25.03 -29.54 38.47
CA VAL A 223 -26.40 -29.38 37.98
C VAL A 223 -26.43 -29.29 36.46
N LEU A 224 -27.54 -29.73 35.86
CA LEU A 224 -27.72 -29.73 34.40
C LEU A 224 -28.66 -28.62 33.90
N PHE A 225 -29.25 -27.84 34.82
CA PHE A 225 -30.07 -26.67 34.50
C PHE A 225 -29.48 -25.40 35.08
N ARG A 226 -29.29 -24.38 34.25
CA ARG A 226 -28.83 -23.05 34.69
C ARG A 226 -29.77 -22.42 35.73
N GLN A 227 -31.07 -22.70 35.66
CA GLN A 227 -32.03 -22.25 36.67
C GLN A 227 -31.74 -22.82 38.08
N GLN A 228 -31.11 -23.99 38.20
CA GLN A 228 -30.73 -24.60 39.48
C GLN A 228 -29.50 -23.92 40.13
N THR A 229 -28.82 -23.01 39.41
CA THR A 229 -27.72 -22.20 39.97
C THR A 229 -28.20 -20.92 40.66
N ALA A 230 -29.51 -20.63 40.64
CA ALA A 230 -30.07 -19.47 41.32
C ALA A 230 -29.71 -19.50 42.83
N GLY A 231 -29.05 -18.45 43.32
CA GLY A 231 -28.55 -18.37 44.70
C GLY A 231 -27.27 -19.17 44.99
N ARG A 232 -26.65 -19.80 43.99
CA ARG A 232 -25.32 -20.45 44.09
C ARG A 232 -24.21 -19.53 43.57
N ASP A 233 -22.96 -19.87 43.88
CA ASP A 233 -21.75 -19.09 43.52
C ASP A 233 -21.35 -19.23 42.03
N MET A 234 -22.26 -18.95 41.09
CA MET A 234 -21.98 -19.06 39.66
C MET A 234 -21.02 -17.97 39.17
N ALA A 235 -19.99 -18.33 38.40
CA ALA A 235 -19.14 -17.35 37.72
C ALA A 235 -19.92 -16.61 36.61
N VAL A 236 -19.62 -15.33 36.40
CA VAL A 236 -20.06 -14.58 35.22
C VAL A 236 -19.24 -15.07 34.04
N GLY A 237 -19.88 -15.42 32.93
CA GLY A 237 -19.20 -15.76 31.67
C GLY A 237 -18.77 -14.51 30.90
N TYR A 238 -17.66 -14.60 30.17
CA TYR A 238 -17.09 -13.47 29.41
C TYR A 238 -16.84 -13.84 27.94
N LYS A 239 -16.83 -12.82 27.08
CA LYS A 239 -16.43 -12.91 25.66
C LYS A 239 -15.55 -11.72 25.29
N PHE A 240 -14.65 -11.90 24.32
CA PHE A 240 -13.83 -10.79 23.80
C PHE A 240 -14.69 -9.72 23.11
N ASN A 241 -14.39 -8.46 23.42
CA ASN A 241 -15.04 -7.28 22.87
C ASN A 241 -14.10 -6.06 23.01
N PHE A 242 -13.63 -5.52 21.89
CA PHE A 242 -12.73 -4.35 21.84
C PHE A 242 -11.43 -4.55 22.65
N LEU A 243 -10.69 -5.60 22.30
CA LEU A 243 -9.38 -5.98 22.83
C LEU A 243 -9.37 -6.52 24.28
N HIS A 244 -10.54 -6.68 24.89
CA HIS A 244 -10.68 -7.08 26.30
C HIS A 244 -11.83 -8.08 26.52
N ALA A 245 -11.76 -8.87 27.60
CA ALA A 245 -12.85 -9.75 28.02
C ALA A 245 -13.96 -8.94 28.72
N ALA A 246 -15.14 -8.89 28.12
CA ALA A 246 -16.36 -8.25 28.64
C ALA A 246 -17.39 -9.30 29.08
N ALA A 247 -18.20 -9.00 30.09
CA ALA A 247 -19.24 -9.91 30.56
C ALA A 247 -20.24 -10.20 29.43
N TYR A 248 -20.58 -11.47 29.24
CA TYR A 248 -21.47 -11.93 28.17
C TYR A 248 -22.38 -13.04 28.66
N ASP A 249 -23.68 -12.79 28.62
CA ASP A 249 -24.71 -13.78 28.89
C ASP A 249 -25.04 -14.53 27.58
N ALA A 250 -24.67 -15.80 27.52
CA ALA A 250 -24.87 -16.63 26.33
C ALA A 250 -26.31 -17.19 26.27
N PRO A 251 -26.91 -17.34 25.07
CA PRO A 251 -28.18 -18.04 24.92
C PRO A 251 -28.11 -19.49 25.42
N MET A 252 -29.23 -20.00 25.93
CA MET A 252 -29.31 -21.39 26.39
C MET A 252 -29.62 -22.36 25.24
N TYR A 253 -28.86 -23.44 25.20
CA TYR A 253 -29.01 -24.55 24.24
C TYR A 253 -29.29 -25.85 25.02
N ARG A 254 -30.44 -25.94 25.69
CA ARG A 254 -30.79 -27.11 26.54
C ARG A 254 -30.77 -28.42 25.75
N GLY A 255 -31.11 -28.39 24.48
CA GLY A 255 -31.02 -29.57 23.61
C GLY A 255 -29.59 -30.09 23.36
N ASN A 256 -28.57 -29.31 23.72
CA ASN A 256 -27.15 -29.67 23.67
C ASN A 256 -26.59 -30.02 25.08
N THR A 257 -27.41 -30.11 26.13
CA THR A 257 -26.94 -30.53 27.47
C THR A 257 -26.30 -31.93 27.51
N PRO A 258 -26.64 -32.90 26.63
CA PRO A 258 -25.86 -34.14 26.51
C PRO A 258 -24.44 -33.95 25.98
N ALA A 259 -24.21 -32.91 25.19
CA ALA A 259 -22.93 -32.62 24.57
C ALA A 259 -22.13 -31.47 25.23
N GLY A 260 -22.70 -30.76 26.21
CA GLY A 260 -22.11 -29.60 26.91
C GLY A 260 -23.01 -29.09 28.06
N TYR A 261 -22.76 -27.88 28.56
CA TYR A 261 -23.64 -27.15 29.50
C TYR A 261 -23.92 -27.79 30.88
N TYR A 262 -23.18 -28.83 31.29
CA TYR A 262 -23.17 -29.21 32.72
C TYR A 262 -22.57 -28.06 33.52
N ILE A 263 -23.09 -27.79 34.71
CA ILE A 263 -22.57 -26.73 35.58
C ILE A 263 -22.00 -27.35 36.84
N THR A 264 -20.72 -27.12 37.11
CA THR A 264 -19.97 -27.80 38.18
C THR A 264 -18.89 -26.88 38.78
N ASN A 265 -18.23 -27.32 39.85
CA ASN A 265 -17.15 -26.61 40.51
C ASN A 265 -15.90 -27.50 40.70
N GLY A 266 -14.85 -26.95 41.30
CA GLY A 266 -13.60 -27.68 41.55
C GLY A 266 -13.78 -28.85 42.54
N GLN A 267 -14.70 -28.74 43.51
CA GLN A 267 -14.98 -29.82 44.47
C GLN A 267 -15.50 -31.09 43.79
N ASP A 268 -16.44 -30.94 42.86
CA ASP A 268 -17.06 -32.09 42.19
C ASP A 268 -16.18 -32.61 41.04
N ILE A 269 -15.44 -31.74 40.35
CA ILE A 269 -14.43 -32.16 39.36
C ILE A 269 -13.30 -32.98 40.01
N GLU A 270 -12.93 -32.72 41.26
CA GLU A 270 -12.02 -33.59 42.00
C GLU A 270 -12.54 -35.03 42.12
N LYS A 271 -13.80 -35.20 42.50
CA LYS A 271 -14.46 -36.52 42.61
C LYS A 271 -14.51 -37.20 41.26
N TRP A 272 -14.89 -36.47 40.21
CA TRP A 272 -14.89 -36.96 38.84
C TRP A 272 -13.52 -37.47 38.41
N LEU A 273 -12.45 -36.69 38.61
CA LEU A 273 -11.09 -37.10 38.22
C LEU A 273 -10.57 -38.28 39.06
N LYS A 274 -10.94 -38.39 40.34
CA LYS A 274 -10.66 -39.58 41.17
C LYS A 274 -11.36 -40.83 40.65
N ALA A 275 -12.60 -40.70 40.18
CA ALA A 275 -13.32 -41.79 39.54
C ALA A 275 -12.64 -42.21 38.23
N GLN A 276 -12.27 -41.27 37.35
CA GLN A 276 -11.55 -41.57 36.11
C GLN A 276 -10.17 -42.23 36.34
N LEU A 277 -9.52 -41.96 37.47
CA LEU A 277 -8.29 -42.65 37.89
C LEU A 277 -8.53 -44.03 38.55
N GLY A 278 -9.79 -44.43 38.77
CA GLY A 278 -10.15 -45.69 39.42
C GLY A 278 -9.81 -45.72 40.93
N LEU A 279 -9.73 -44.54 41.56
CA LEU A 279 -9.38 -44.37 42.98
C LEU A 279 -10.61 -44.40 43.89
N ASP A 280 -11.67 -43.72 43.46
CA ASP A 280 -12.96 -43.63 44.13
C ASP A 280 -14.04 -43.46 43.06
N THR A 281 -14.82 -44.52 42.82
CA THR A 281 -15.94 -44.52 41.86
C THR A 281 -17.30 -44.33 42.53
N GLY A 282 -17.33 -44.06 43.84
CA GLY A 282 -18.55 -44.05 44.65
C GLY A 282 -19.37 -45.33 44.46
N ASP A 283 -20.66 -45.18 44.17
CA ASP A 283 -21.57 -46.31 43.91
C ASP A 283 -21.50 -46.86 42.46
N LEU A 284 -20.61 -46.34 41.59
CA LEU A 284 -20.48 -46.80 40.21
C LEU A 284 -19.55 -48.02 40.06
N ASP A 285 -19.94 -48.93 39.17
CA ASP A 285 -19.10 -50.04 38.72
C ASP A 285 -17.85 -49.52 38.01
N ARG A 286 -16.68 -49.84 38.59
CA ARG A 286 -15.36 -49.51 38.06
C ARG A 286 -15.15 -49.96 36.61
N THR A 287 -15.75 -51.08 36.20
CA THR A 287 -15.61 -51.60 34.83
C THR A 287 -16.26 -50.69 33.78
N LEU A 288 -17.27 -49.90 34.14
CA LEU A 288 -17.84 -48.87 33.27
C LEU A 288 -16.85 -47.73 33.00
N ILE A 289 -16.12 -47.31 34.03
CA ILE A 289 -15.08 -46.29 33.90
C ILE A 289 -13.97 -46.79 32.98
N GLU A 290 -13.45 -48.00 33.25
CA GLU A 290 -12.40 -48.62 32.43
C GLU A 290 -12.86 -48.82 30.97
N LYS A 291 -14.13 -49.21 30.75
CA LYS A 291 -14.72 -49.30 29.41
C LYS A 291 -14.83 -47.93 28.71
N SER A 292 -15.11 -46.85 29.44
CA SER A 292 -15.23 -45.49 28.86
C SER A 292 -13.91 -44.95 28.26
N HIS A 293 -12.78 -45.56 28.62
CA HIS A 293 -11.44 -45.17 28.18
C HIS A 293 -10.94 -45.95 26.96
N LEU A 294 -11.68 -46.97 26.52
CA LEU A 294 -11.33 -47.76 25.34
C LEU A 294 -11.66 -46.94 24.07
N PRO A 295 -10.67 -46.58 23.24
CA PRO A 295 -10.92 -45.84 22.01
C PRO A 295 -11.36 -46.75 20.87
N ASP A 296 -12.05 -46.16 19.90
CA ASP A 296 -12.21 -46.78 18.58
C ASP A 296 -10.84 -46.95 17.91
N THR A 297 -10.58 -48.17 17.44
CA THR A 297 -9.36 -48.55 16.70
C THR A 297 -9.67 -49.08 15.30
N THR A 298 -10.95 -49.02 14.88
CA THR A 298 -11.40 -49.41 13.54
C THR A 298 -11.10 -48.34 12.49
N VAL A 299 -11.04 -47.07 12.90
CA VAL A 299 -10.65 -45.92 12.08
C VAL A 299 -9.22 -45.46 12.38
N ALA A 300 -8.59 -44.78 11.42
CA ALA A 300 -7.29 -44.17 11.63
C ALA A 300 -7.35 -43.05 12.70
N PRO A 301 -6.32 -42.90 13.56
CA PRO A 301 -6.26 -41.82 14.54
C PRO A 301 -6.18 -40.45 13.85
N SER A 302 -6.55 -39.42 14.61
CA SER A 302 -6.38 -38.01 14.24
C SER A 302 -4.89 -37.67 14.01
N PRO A 303 -4.54 -36.63 13.21
CA PRO A 303 -3.15 -36.27 12.91
C PRO A 303 -2.25 -35.94 14.12
N ASP A 304 -2.83 -35.70 15.29
CA ASP A 304 -2.15 -35.53 16.59
C ASP A 304 -1.81 -36.87 17.30
N GLY A 305 -2.19 -38.00 16.70
CA GLY A 305 -1.99 -39.35 17.26
C GLY A 305 -3.04 -39.75 18.30
N GLY A 306 -4.16 -39.02 18.40
CA GLY A 306 -5.29 -39.36 19.26
C GLY A 306 -6.35 -40.23 18.57
N SER A 307 -6.92 -41.17 19.32
CA SER A 307 -8.17 -41.87 18.98
C SER A 307 -9.29 -41.43 19.92
N TYR A 308 -10.56 -41.53 19.52
CA TYR A 308 -11.69 -41.12 20.37
C TYR A 308 -12.35 -42.30 21.07
N ALA A 309 -12.67 -42.13 22.34
CA ALA A 309 -13.34 -43.09 23.22
C ALA A 309 -14.70 -42.54 23.66
N ALA A 310 -15.24 -43.02 24.79
CA ALA A 310 -16.56 -42.62 25.28
C ALA A 310 -16.52 -41.23 25.96
N GLY A 311 -16.41 -40.18 25.13
CA GLY A 311 -16.34 -38.77 25.56
C GLY A 311 -14.92 -38.25 25.82
N TRP A 312 -13.90 -38.98 25.39
CA TRP A 312 -12.48 -38.71 25.67
C TRP A 312 -11.59 -38.85 24.43
N GLY A 313 -10.57 -37.99 24.31
CA GLY A 313 -9.44 -38.23 23.41
C GLY A 313 -8.38 -39.07 24.12
N VAL A 314 -7.94 -40.15 23.47
CA VAL A 314 -6.95 -41.11 23.98
C VAL A 314 -5.68 -41.01 23.15
N PHE A 315 -4.63 -40.46 23.75
CA PHE A 315 -3.36 -40.17 23.07
C PHE A 315 -2.34 -41.27 23.37
N GLN A 316 -1.96 -42.00 22.32
CA GLN A 316 -0.98 -43.09 22.42
C GLN A 316 0.47 -42.57 22.45
N SER A 317 0.69 -41.28 22.18
CA SER A 317 2.01 -40.66 22.26
C SER A 317 2.45 -40.44 23.72
N GLY A 318 3.70 -40.82 24.03
CA GLY A 318 4.25 -40.73 25.38
C GLY A 318 3.86 -41.92 26.26
N SER A 319 2.96 -41.71 27.23
CA SER A 319 2.67 -42.70 28.28
C SER A 319 1.17 -42.95 28.51
N GLY A 320 0.35 -42.80 27.46
CA GLY A 320 -1.11 -43.04 27.50
C GLY A 320 -1.85 -41.95 28.24
N GLU A 321 -2.08 -40.81 27.60
CA GLU A 321 -2.84 -39.69 28.18
C GLU A 321 -4.28 -39.71 27.70
N ILE A 322 -5.22 -39.45 28.60
CA ILE A 322 -6.64 -39.31 28.26
C ILE A 322 -7.06 -37.89 28.63
N SER A 323 -7.61 -37.15 27.67
CA SER A 323 -8.03 -35.76 27.91
C SER A 323 -9.20 -35.33 27.04
N HIS A 324 -9.90 -34.29 27.47
CA HIS A 324 -10.92 -33.62 26.67
C HIS A 324 -10.96 -32.12 26.97
N GLY A 325 -11.00 -31.30 25.92
CA GLY A 325 -11.26 -29.86 26.00
C GLY A 325 -12.72 -29.55 25.68
N GLY A 326 -13.35 -28.67 26.44
CA GLY A 326 -14.75 -28.29 26.26
C GLY A 326 -14.92 -26.78 26.24
N ASN A 327 -15.54 -26.24 25.18
CA ASN A 327 -15.82 -24.82 25.03
C ASN A 327 -17.33 -24.59 24.90
N ASN A 328 -17.83 -23.52 25.54
CA ASN A 328 -19.13 -22.89 25.34
C ASN A 328 -18.90 -21.44 24.85
N PRO A 329 -19.93 -20.66 24.48
CA PRO A 329 -19.72 -19.29 23.98
C PRO A 329 -18.98 -18.32 24.94
N ASN A 330 -19.06 -18.56 26.25
CA ASN A 330 -18.53 -17.70 27.32
C ASN A 330 -17.80 -18.46 28.46
N PHE A 331 -17.61 -19.77 28.33
CA PHE A 331 -16.87 -20.63 29.27
C PHE A 331 -15.97 -21.61 28.52
N SER A 332 -14.94 -22.10 29.18
CA SER A 332 -14.15 -23.25 28.71
C SER A 332 -13.68 -24.12 29.86
N SER A 333 -13.30 -25.35 29.53
CA SER A 333 -12.89 -26.39 30.47
C SER A 333 -11.88 -27.31 29.81
N PHE A 334 -10.99 -27.89 30.61
CA PHE A 334 -10.08 -28.94 30.17
C PHE A 334 -9.87 -29.94 31.29
N LEU A 335 -10.06 -31.22 30.99
CA LEU A 335 -9.86 -32.33 31.90
C LEU A 335 -8.85 -33.30 31.27
N ALA A 336 -7.83 -33.68 32.02
CA ALA A 336 -6.83 -34.66 31.59
C ALA A 336 -6.43 -35.57 32.74
N PHE A 337 -6.20 -36.85 32.46
CA PHE A 337 -5.79 -37.82 33.46
C PHE A 337 -4.94 -38.94 32.86
N ARG A 338 -4.29 -39.65 33.78
CA ARG A 338 -3.15 -40.52 33.52
C ARG A 338 -3.14 -41.66 34.54
N GLN A 339 -3.93 -42.69 34.28
CA GLN A 339 -4.12 -43.82 35.20
C GLN A 339 -2.79 -44.46 35.64
N ALA A 340 -1.89 -44.73 34.69
CA ALA A 340 -0.58 -45.33 34.96
C ALA A 340 0.34 -44.46 35.85
N ASP A 341 0.13 -43.13 35.88
CA ASP A 341 0.93 -42.20 36.70
C ASP A 341 0.19 -41.79 37.99
N GLY A 342 -1.09 -42.17 38.16
CA GLY A 342 -1.93 -41.68 39.26
C GLY A 342 -2.18 -40.17 39.23
N MET A 343 -2.08 -39.52 38.05
CA MET A 343 -2.13 -38.06 37.88
C MET A 343 -3.38 -37.60 37.13
N ALA A 344 -3.96 -36.47 37.56
CA ALA A 344 -5.02 -35.79 36.81
C ALA A 344 -4.99 -34.26 37.02
N VAL A 345 -5.51 -33.53 36.05
CA VAL A 345 -5.65 -32.07 36.07
C VAL A 345 -7.04 -31.70 35.54
N GLY A 346 -7.73 -30.82 36.24
CA GLY A 346 -8.95 -30.18 35.79
C GLY A 346 -8.82 -28.65 35.85
N VAL A 347 -9.19 -27.98 34.76
CA VAL A 347 -9.23 -26.51 34.68
C VAL A 347 -10.59 -26.07 34.17
N LEU A 348 -11.25 -25.17 34.90
CA LEU A 348 -12.53 -24.54 34.53
C LEU A 348 -12.30 -23.03 34.40
N ALA A 349 -12.80 -22.36 33.35
CA ALA A 349 -12.54 -20.96 33.07
C ALA A 349 -13.80 -20.21 32.59
N ASN A 350 -13.97 -18.97 33.03
CA ASN A 350 -15.13 -18.13 32.66
C ASN A 350 -14.93 -17.27 31.40
N LEU A 351 -14.21 -17.83 30.42
CA LEU A 351 -14.02 -17.28 29.08
C LEU A 351 -13.79 -18.45 28.13
N ASN A 352 -14.34 -18.41 26.92
CA ASN A 352 -13.98 -19.34 25.85
C ASN A 352 -12.55 -19.04 25.38
N SER A 353 -11.60 -19.94 25.66
CA SER A 353 -10.19 -19.71 25.30
C SER A 353 -9.38 -21.01 25.16
N SER A 354 -8.53 -21.07 24.13
CA SER A 354 -7.55 -22.16 23.95
C SER A 354 -6.49 -22.20 25.05
N TYR A 355 -6.32 -21.09 25.79
CA TYR A 355 -5.41 -21.04 26.92
C TYR A 355 -5.84 -21.91 28.10
N THR A 356 -7.12 -22.25 28.25
CA THR A 356 -7.58 -23.16 29.31
C THR A 356 -6.96 -24.55 29.17
N GLN A 357 -6.95 -25.09 27.95
CA GLN A 357 -6.24 -26.34 27.63
C GLN A 357 -4.72 -26.20 27.75
N THR A 358 -4.17 -25.05 27.34
CA THR A 358 -2.72 -24.78 27.49
C THR A 358 -2.30 -24.81 28.95
N ILE A 359 -3.09 -24.20 29.83
CA ILE A 359 -2.87 -24.17 31.27
C ILE A 359 -2.90 -25.60 31.84
N GLY A 360 -3.96 -26.35 31.55
CA GLY A 360 -4.09 -27.73 32.04
C GLY A 360 -2.99 -28.68 31.57
N GLN A 361 -2.66 -28.66 30.26
CA GLN A 361 -1.55 -29.44 29.72
C GLN A 361 -0.19 -29.01 30.29
N GLY A 362 -0.02 -27.71 30.53
CA GLY A 362 1.19 -27.16 31.13
C GLY A 362 1.42 -27.64 32.55
N ILE A 363 0.36 -27.59 33.37
CA ILE A 363 0.37 -28.15 34.73
C ILE A 363 0.75 -29.64 34.69
N LEU A 364 0.10 -30.43 33.83
CA LEU A 364 0.38 -31.86 33.70
C LEU A 364 1.82 -32.14 33.23
N ASN A 365 2.40 -31.29 32.38
CA ASN A 365 3.80 -31.39 31.96
C ASN A 365 4.77 -31.00 33.09
N ILE A 366 4.48 -29.95 33.88
CA ILE A 366 5.29 -29.55 35.04
C ILE A 366 5.32 -30.69 36.08
N MET A 367 4.17 -31.25 36.43
CA MET A 367 4.04 -32.39 37.36
C MET A 367 4.85 -33.63 36.95
N LYS A 368 5.20 -33.74 35.65
CA LYS A 368 5.98 -34.83 35.05
C LYS A 368 7.43 -34.44 34.73
N GLY A 369 7.88 -33.23 35.07
CA GLY A 369 9.21 -32.71 34.70
C GLY A 369 9.45 -32.63 33.18
N LYS A 370 8.40 -32.46 32.37
CA LYS A 370 8.48 -32.38 30.91
C LYS A 370 8.54 -30.92 30.41
N LYS A 371 8.96 -30.72 29.15
CA LYS A 371 8.87 -29.41 28.47
C LYS A 371 7.43 -28.90 28.56
N LEU A 372 7.27 -27.63 28.89
CA LEU A 372 5.99 -26.93 28.81
C LEU A 372 5.42 -27.03 27.38
N PRO A 373 4.08 -27.10 27.21
CA PRO A 373 3.46 -27.07 25.90
C PRO A 373 3.71 -25.73 25.21
N ASP A 374 3.82 -25.79 23.89
CA ASP A 374 4.09 -24.62 23.06
C ASP A 374 2.93 -23.62 23.14
N PRO A 375 3.17 -22.29 23.12
CA PRO A 375 2.12 -21.32 23.34
C PRO A 375 1.19 -21.23 22.12
N VAL A 376 -0.03 -21.76 22.21
CA VAL A 376 -1.04 -21.59 21.15
C VAL A 376 -1.56 -20.15 21.08
N SER A 377 -2.02 -19.78 19.88
CA SER A 377 -2.85 -18.61 19.64
C SER A 377 -4.29 -18.87 20.06
N ASP A 378 -5.01 -17.80 20.41
CA ASP A 378 -6.44 -17.83 20.69
C ASP A 378 -7.18 -17.23 19.50
N MET A 379 -8.06 -18.04 18.88
CA MET A 379 -8.77 -17.67 17.67
C MET A 379 -9.71 -16.48 17.90
N TYR A 380 -10.50 -16.49 18.97
CA TYR A 380 -11.47 -15.44 19.25
C TYR A 380 -10.79 -14.14 19.66
N LYS A 381 -9.69 -14.21 20.42
CA LYS A 381 -8.83 -13.05 20.70
C LYS A 381 -8.21 -12.48 19.42
N GLY A 382 -7.72 -13.35 18.53
CA GLY A 382 -7.19 -12.96 17.22
C GLY A 382 -8.23 -12.26 16.35
N MET A 383 -9.44 -12.80 16.28
CA MET A 383 -10.58 -12.21 15.58
C MET A 383 -10.98 -10.86 16.16
N ASP A 384 -11.02 -10.70 17.48
CA ASP A 384 -11.34 -9.42 18.14
C ASP A 384 -10.25 -8.37 17.86
N ASN A 385 -8.97 -8.76 17.92
CA ASN A 385 -7.84 -7.89 17.60
C ASN A 385 -7.90 -7.38 16.16
N VAL A 386 -8.09 -8.28 15.19
CA VAL A 386 -8.17 -7.92 13.76
C VAL A 386 -9.40 -7.07 13.47
N SER A 387 -10.55 -7.43 14.02
CA SER A 387 -11.82 -6.70 13.78
C SER A 387 -11.82 -5.32 14.45
N SER A 388 -11.23 -5.20 15.64
CA SER A 388 -11.01 -3.91 16.31
C SER A 388 -10.04 -3.03 15.53
N ALA A 389 -8.95 -3.59 14.98
CA ALA A 389 -8.04 -2.84 14.11
C ALA A 389 -8.73 -2.36 12.83
N ILE A 390 -9.56 -3.20 12.20
CA ILE A 390 -10.40 -2.81 11.06
C ILE A 390 -11.32 -1.64 11.43
N LEU A 391 -11.99 -1.67 12.58
CA LEU A 391 -12.84 -0.58 13.07
C LEU A 391 -12.05 0.73 13.26
N ILE A 392 -10.90 0.67 13.94
CA ILE A 392 -10.02 1.81 14.20
C ILE A 392 -9.50 2.44 12.90
N ILE A 393 -9.23 1.64 11.86
CA ILE A 393 -8.77 2.12 10.54
C ILE A 393 -9.94 2.64 9.69
N THR A 394 -11.07 1.95 9.67
CA THR A 394 -12.21 2.30 8.81
C THR A 394 -12.97 3.53 9.30
N ALA A 395 -13.07 3.77 10.61
CA ALA A 395 -13.75 4.96 11.16
C ALA A 395 -13.20 6.30 10.63
N PRO A 396 -11.89 6.63 10.73
CA PRO A 396 -11.34 7.86 10.16
C PRO A 396 -11.39 7.87 8.63
N VAL A 397 -11.28 6.73 7.96
CA VAL A 397 -11.44 6.62 6.50
C VAL A 397 -12.87 7.00 6.08
N ILE A 398 -13.90 6.50 6.77
CA ILE A 398 -15.31 6.87 6.56
C ILE A 398 -15.50 8.38 6.74
N LEU A 399 -14.98 8.96 7.82
CA LEU A 399 -15.07 10.41 8.06
C LEU A 399 -14.39 11.23 6.95
N LEU A 400 -13.22 10.79 6.47
CA LEU A 400 -12.53 11.41 5.34
C LEU A 400 -13.32 11.29 4.03
N ILE A 401 -13.90 10.12 3.73
CA ILE A 401 -14.75 9.93 2.54
C ILE A 401 -15.95 10.88 2.59
N VAL A 402 -16.65 10.95 3.73
CA VAL A 402 -17.79 11.86 3.93
C VAL A 402 -17.35 13.32 3.76
N TRP A 403 -16.22 13.71 4.35
CA TRP A 403 -15.65 15.06 4.21
C TRP A 403 -15.36 15.42 2.74
N PHE A 404 -14.67 14.54 1.99
CA PHE A 404 -14.37 14.78 0.57
C PHE A 404 -15.62 14.74 -0.32
N LEU A 405 -16.63 13.94 0.02
CA LEU A 405 -17.94 13.94 -0.63
C LEU A 405 -18.68 15.26 -0.41
N LEU A 406 -18.75 15.75 0.83
CA LEU A 406 -19.36 17.04 1.17
C LEU A 406 -18.64 18.21 0.49
N ILE A 407 -17.30 18.19 0.42
CA ILE A 407 -16.52 19.16 -0.35
C ILE A 407 -16.90 19.10 -1.83
N SER A 408 -16.98 17.91 -2.43
CA SER A 408 -17.30 17.74 -3.85
C SER A 408 -18.71 18.22 -4.18
N ILE A 409 -19.69 17.96 -3.31
CA ILE A 409 -21.06 18.48 -3.41
C ILE A 409 -21.06 20.00 -3.30
N ARG A 410 -20.32 20.58 -2.33
CA ARG A 410 -20.18 22.04 -2.18
C ARG A 410 -19.50 22.71 -3.38
N GLN A 411 -18.54 22.03 -4.02
CA GLN A 411 -17.89 22.50 -5.26
C GLN A 411 -18.86 22.47 -6.45
N ALA A 412 -19.71 21.44 -6.57
CA ALA A 412 -20.75 21.38 -7.59
C ALA A 412 -21.82 22.48 -7.38
N ALA A 413 -22.28 22.69 -6.15
CA ALA A 413 -23.21 23.76 -5.79
C ALA A 413 -22.64 25.18 -6.07
N ARG A 414 -21.31 25.33 -6.03
CA ARG A 414 -20.58 26.56 -6.40
C ARG A 414 -20.24 26.66 -7.89
N GLY A 415 -20.69 25.73 -8.73
CA GLY A 415 -20.40 25.69 -10.17
C GLY A 415 -18.94 25.35 -10.55
N GLN A 416 -18.10 25.01 -9.57
CA GLN A 416 -16.68 24.63 -9.77
C GLN A 416 -16.54 23.23 -10.39
N ARG A 417 -17.50 22.35 -10.11
CA ARG A 417 -17.73 21.08 -10.81
C ARG A 417 -18.98 21.20 -11.67
N LYS A 418 -18.90 20.78 -12.93
CA LYS A 418 -20.04 20.78 -13.86
C LYS A 418 -20.43 19.34 -14.18
N TYR A 419 -21.73 19.08 -14.30
CA TYR A 419 -22.22 17.77 -14.71
C TYR A 419 -21.78 17.46 -16.15
N ALA A 420 -21.12 16.31 -16.34
CA ALA A 420 -20.64 15.83 -17.64
C ALA A 420 -21.21 14.43 -17.99
N GLY A 421 -22.22 13.98 -17.24
CA GLY A 421 -22.94 12.74 -17.48
C GLY A 421 -23.95 12.86 -18.61
N SER A 422 -24.41 11.71 -19.10
CA SER A 422 -25.65 11.56 -19.85
C SER A 422 -26.59 10.64 -19.06
N PRO A 423 -27.91 10.61 -19.34
CA PRO A 423 -28.83 9.69 -18.66
C PRO A 423 -28.35 8.22 -18.72
N GLY A 424 -27.81 7.79 -19.85
CA GLY A 424 -27.21 6.45 -20.00
C GLY A 424 -25.95 6.22 -19.16
N LYS A 425 -25.05 7.22 -19.03
CA LYS A 425 -23.88 7.12 -18.14
C LYS A 425 -24.29 7.05 -16.66
N LEU A 426 -25.30 7.82 -16.27
CA LEU A 426 -25.86 7.79 -14.91
C LEU A 426 -26.49 6.43 -14.60
N ALA A 427 -27.36 5.94 -15.50
CA ALA A 427 -27.99 4.62 -15.35
C ALA A 427 -26.97 3.49 -15.28
N GLY A 428 -25.96 3.48 -16.17
CA GLY A 428 -24.88 2.50 -16.15
C GLY A 428 -24.01 2.58 -14.89
N GLY A 429 -23.70 3.79 -14.41
CA GLY A 429 -22.97 3.99 -13.15
C GLY A 429 -23.73 3.52 -11.92
N LEU A 430 -25.04 3.77 -11.85
CA LEU A 430 -25.92 3.26 -10.79
C LEU A 430 -26.09 1.74 -10.86
N MET A 431 -26.25 1.17 -12.06
CA MET A 431 -26.32 -0.28 -12.25
C MET A 431 -25.03 -0.97 -11.78
N LEU A 432 -23.86 -0.43 -12.14
CA LEU A 432 -22.56 -0.93 -11.66
C LEU A 432 -22.42 -0.80 -10.13
N LEU A 433 -22.91 0.30 -9.54
CA LEU A 433 -22.93 0.48 -8.09
C LEU A 433 -23.82 -0.57 -7.40
N VAL A 434 -25.01 -0.85 -7.93
CA VAL A 434 -25.92 -1.87 -7.39
C VAL A 434 -25.34 -3.28 -7.53
N LEU A 435 -24.74 -3.61 -8.67
CA LEU A 435 -24.07 -4.90 -8.88
C LEU A 435 -22.87 -5.07 -7.93
N PHE A 436 -22.07 -4.02 -7.75
CA PHE A 436 -20.96 -4.02 -6.80
C PHE A 436 -21.44 -4.14 -5.34
N ALA A 437 -22.50 -3.41 -4.97
CA ALA A 437 -23.10 -3.49 -3.64
C ALA A 437 -23.65 -4.88 -3.34
N ALA A 438 -24.40 -5.48 -4.28
CA ALA A 438 -24.94 -6.83 -4.15
C ALA A 438 -23.83 -7.89 -4.09
N GLY A 439 -22.82 -7.80 -4.96
CA GLY A 439 -21.67 -8.71 -4.95
C GLY A 439 -20.85 -8.60 -3.67
N LEU A 440 -20.57 -7.39 -3.18
CA LEU A 440 -19.85 -7.16 -1.92
C LEU A 440 -20.68 -7.64 -0.72
N ALA A 441 -21.98 -7.35 -0.68
CA ALA A 441 -22.86 -7.81 0.39
C ALA A 441 -22.94 -9.34 0.42
N TYR A 442 -23.05 -10.00 -0.74
CA TYR A 442 -23.01 -11.46 -0.83
C TYR A 442 -21.68 -12.02 -0.33
N CYS A 443 -20.54 -11.49 -0.78
CA CYS A 443 -19.23 -11.95 -0.32
C CYS A 443 -19.10 -11.80 1.21
N LEU A 444 -19.40 -10.62 1.76
CA LEU A 444 -19.34 -10.38 3.20
C LEU A 444 -20.34 -11.26 3.99
N TYR A 445 -21.52 -11.53 3.44
CA TYR A 445 -22.49 -12.45 4.03
C TYR A 445 -21.97 -13.91 4.03
N SER A 446 -21.26 -14.35 2.99
CA SER A 446 -20.63 -15.67 2.92
C SER A 446 -19.34 -15.82 3.75
N ILE A 447 -18.94 -14.84 4.57
CA ILE A 447 -17.72 -14.96 5.41
C ILE A 447 -17.79 -16.19 6.35
N PRO A 448 -18.86 -16.41 7.14
CA PRO A 448 -19.01 -17.61 7.98
C PRO A 448 -18.92 -18.91 7.20
N ASP A 449 -19.64 -18.97 6.08
CA ASP A 449 -19.72 -20.13 5.20
C ASP A 449 -18.34 -20.55 4.67
N VAL A 450 -17.60 -19.59 4.11
CA VAL A 450 -16.33 -19.83 3.42
C VAL A 450 -15.13 -19.95 4.37
N LEU A 451 -15.09 -19.13 5.43
CA LEU A 451 -13.92 -19.01 6.33
C LEU A 451 -14.09 -19.70 7.69
N TYR A 452 -15.31 -20.09 8.07
CA TYR A 452 -15.61 -20.71 9.37
C TYR A 452 -16.42 -22.01 9.20
N TYR A 453 -15.94 -22.92 8.35
CA TYR A 453 -16.45 -24.31 8.23
C TYR A 453 -17.96 -24.43 7.99
N GLU A 454 -18.51 -23.65 7.03
CA GLU A 454 -19.93 -23.69 6.66
C GLU A 454 -20.92 -23.33 7.79
N LEU A 455 -20.44 -22.63 8.83
CA LEU A 455 -21.27 -22.14 9.93
C LEU A 455 -22.05 -20.89 9.53
N ASN A 456 -23.21 -20.66 10.15
CA ASN A 456 -24.09 -19.53 9.85
C ASN A 456 -23.79 -18.29 10.72
N TRP A 457 -24.37 -17.14 10.36
CA TRP A 457 -24.20 -15.88 11.09
C TRP A 457 -24.78 -15.91 12.51
N ASP A 458 -25.80 -16.71 12.78
CA ASP A 458 -26.41 -16.79 14.11
C ASP A 458 -25.44 -17.48 15.10
N PHE A 459 -24.85 -18.61 14.70
CA PHE A 459 -23.76 -19.26 15.43
C PHE A 459 -22.58 -18.29 15.64
N VAL A 460 -22.09 -17.66 14.56
CA VAL A 460 -20.98 -16.69 14.64
C VAL A 460 -21.34 -15.52 15.56
N SER A 461 -22.59 -15.05 15.60
CA SER A 461 -23.01 -13.96 16.47
C SER A 461 -22.89 -14.27 17.97
N VAL A 462 -23.10 -15.54 18.33
CA VAL A 462 -23.06 -16.05 19.69
C VAL A 462 -21.63 -16.38 20.11
N TRP A 463 -20.87 -17.09 19.27
CA TRP A 463 -19.52 -17.55 19.60
C TRP A 463 -18.43 -16.51 19.35
N ALA A 464 -18.50 -15.75 18.26
CA ALA A 464 -17.46 -14.79 17.90
C ALA A 464 -17.58 -13.45 18.65
N PRO A 465 -16.49 -12.66 18.73
CA PRO A 465 -16.50 -11.29 19.24
C PRO A 465 -17.52 -10.39 18.52
N ALA A 466 -18.16 -9.48 19.25
CA ALA A 466 -19.13 -8.54 18.67
C ALA A 466 -18.48 -7.61 17.62
N THR A 467 -17.19 -7.31 17.79
CA THR A 467 -16.37 -6.50 16.87
C THR A 467 -16.29 -7.07 15.47
N LEU A 468 -16.41 -8.39 15.26
CA LEU A 468 -16.38 -9.00 13.92
C LEU A 468 -17.52 -8.48 13.04
N ARG A 469 -18.76 -8.53 13.53
CA ARG A 469 -19.93 -8.03 12.78
C ARG A 469 -19.82 -6.52 12.54
N LEU A 470 -19.33 -5.77 13.52
CA LEU A 470 -19.11 -4.33 13.39
C LEU A 470 -18.03 -4.00 12.34
N GLY A 471 -16.91 -4.73 12.31
CA GLY A 471 -15.82 -4.53 11.34
C GLY A 471 -16.20 -4.92 9.91
N VAL A 472 -16.97 -6.00 9.74
CA VAL A 472 -17.57 -6.35 8.44
C VAL A 472 -18.53 -5.25 7.97
N GLY A 473 -19.38 -4.73 8.87
CA GLY A 473 -20.28 -3.61 8.58
C GLY A 473 -19.55 -2.32 8.22
N SER A 474 -18.47 -1.97 8.93
CA SER A 474 -17.71 -0.74 8.65
C SER A 474 -16.95 -0.80 7.32
N LEU A 475 -16.43 -1.97 6.93
CA LEU A 475 -15.86 -2.20 5.60
C LEU A 475 -16.90 -2.03 4.48
N PHE A 476 -18.12 -2.55 4.67
CA PHE A 476 -19.21 -2.37 3.72
C PHE A 476 -19.57 -0.87 3.58
N ILE A 477 -19.77 -0.18 4.69
CA ILE A 477 -20.10 1.26 4.72
C ILE A 477 -18.99 2.10 4.06
N ALA A 478 -17.73 1.87 4.40
CA ALA A 478 -16.59 2.57 3.78
C ALA A 478 -16.56 2.35 2.25
N SER A 479 -16.75 1.11 1.80
CA SER A 479 -16.78 0.75 0.38
C SER A 479 -17.94 1.42 -0.36
N MET A 480 -19.14 1.42 0.22
CA MET A 480 -20.32 2.07 -0.38
C MET A 480 -20.20 3.59 -0.45
N LEU A 481 -19.78 4.24 0.64
CA LEU A 481 -19.54 5.68 0.65
C LEU A 481 -18.45 6.09 -0.34
N PHE A 482 -17.38 5.28 -0.47
CA PHE A 482 -16.35 5.55 -1.46
C PHE A 482 -16.85 5.37 -2.90
N SER A 483 -17.63 4.32 -3.19
CA SER A 483 -18.20 4.13 -4.53
C SER A 483 -19.19 5.24 -4.90
N LEU A 484 -19.97 5.76 -3.95
CA LEU A 484 -20.81 6.95 -4.13
C LEU A 484 -19.97 8.20 -4.40
N TYR A 485 -18.89 8.43 -3.65
CA TYR A 485 -17.95 9.53 -3.89
C TYR A 485 -17.26 9.44 -5.26
N PHE A 486 -16.86 8.24 -5.68
CA PHE A 486 -16.26 8.00 -6.98
C PHE A 486 -17.26 8.23 -8.11
N LEU A 487 -18.49 7.70 -7.99
CA LEU A 487 -19.57 7.94 -8.95
C LEU A 487 -19.91 9.45 -9.07
N PHE A 488 -20.01 10.15 -7.93
CA PHE A 488 -20.25 11.59 -7.91
C PHE A 488 -19.13 12.37 -8.62
N THR A 489 -17.86 12.14 -8.26
CA THR A 489 -16.72 12.85 -8.87
C THR A 489 -16.45 12.45 -10.32
N TRP A 490 -16.97 11.31 -10.79
CA TRP A 490 -16.97 10.90 -12.19
C TRP A 490 -18.07 11.60 -13.01
N LEU A 491 -19.26 11.80 -12.44
CA LEU A 491 -20.36 12.54 -13.07
C LEU A 491 -20.17 14.07 -13.02
N TYR A 492 -19.50 14.56 -11.98
CA TYR A 492 -19.17 15.97 -11.72
C TYR A 492 -17.63 16.19 -11.71
N PRO A 493 -16.96 16.06 -12.87
CA PRO A 493 -15.53 16.32 -12.96
C PRO A 493 -15.19 17.80 -12.71
N GLN A 494 -14.01 18.03 -12.14
CA GLN A 494 -13.38 19.34 -12.01
C GLN A 494 -12.21 19.43 -13.00
N LYS A 495 -12.08 20.54 -13.74
CA LYS A 495 -10.87 20.79 -14.54
C LYS A 495 -9.68 20.98 -13.61
N GLY A 496 -8.58 20.26 -13.86
CA GLY A 496 -7.38 20.31 -13.01
C GLY A 496 -7.57 19.68 -11.62
N ASP A 497 -8.41 18.64 -11.49
CA ASP A 497 -8.60 17.90 -10.24
C ASP A 497 -7.33 17.15 -9.81
N LYS A 498 -6.55 17.75 -8.90
CA LYS A 498 -5.33 17.16 -8.32
C LYS A 498 -5.61 16.30 -7.08
N SER A 499 -6.86 15.88 -6.84
CA SER A 499 -7.21 15.08 -5.65
C SER A 499 -6.53 13.71 -5.63
N LEU A 500 -5.44 13.60 -4.88
CA LEU A 500 -4.76 12.33 -4.62
C LEU A 500 -5.57 11.39 -3.71
N PHE A 501 -6.58 11.89 -2.99
CA PHE A 501 -7.36 11.09 -2.03
C PHE A 501 -7.99 9.85 -2.68
N ALA A 502 -8.67 10.03 -3.81
CA ALA A 502 -9.28 8.93 -4.55
C ALA A 502 -8.23 7.93 -5.08
N VAL A 503 -7.07 8.43 -5.52
CA VAL A 503 -5.96 7.61 -6.01
C VAL A 503 -5.35 6.78 -4.88
N THR A 504 -5.14 7.37 -3.72
CA THR A 504 -4.63 6.68 -2.52
C THR A 504 -5.59 5.58 -2.08
N LEU A 505 -6.90 5.85 -1.98
CA LEU A 505 -7.84 4.83 -1.53
C LEU A 505 -8.01 3.69 -2.55
N LEU A 506 -8.00 3.98 -3.85
CA LEU A 506 -7.98 2.95 -4.89
C LEU A 506 -6.69 2.13 -4.89
N SER A 507 -5.54 2.75 -4.56
CA SER A 507 -4.25 2.04 -4.43
C SER A 507 -4.26 1.11 -3.21
N ILE A 508 -4.86 1.55 -2.09
CA ILE A 508 -5.09 0.72 -0.90
C ILE A 508 -6.02 -0.44 -1.25
N ALA A 509 -7.16 -0.19 -1.90
CA ALA A 509 -8.10 -1.23 -2.32
C ALA A 509 -7.45 -2.25 -3.27
N SER A 510 -6.68 -1.78 -4.26
CA SER A 510 -5.93 -2.65 -5.18
C SER A 510 -4.90 -3.52 -4.45
N GLY A 511 -4.14 -2.95 -3.51
CA GLY A 511 -3.18 -3.69 -2.68
C GLY A 511 -3.85 -4.69 -1.73
N LEU A 512 -5.01 -4.36 -1.17
CA LEU A 512 -5.84 -5.29 -0.38
C LEU A 512 -6.39 -6.43 -1.24
N GLY A 513 -6.86 -6.16 -2.46
CA GLY A 513 -7.27 -7.19 -3.42
C GLY A 513 -6.11 -8.13 -3.76
N ASN A 514 -4.89 -7.58 -3.92
CA ASN A 514 -3.69 -8.38 -4.13
C ASN A 514 -3.36 -9.25 -2.91
N ALA A 515 -3.43 -8.69 -1.70
CA ALA A 515 -3.20 -9.43 -0.45
C ALA A 515 -4.26 -10.53 -0.21
N MET A 516 -5.52 -10.28 -0.59
CA MET A 516 -6.61 -11.25 -0.54
C MET A 516 -6.31 -12.48 -1.42
N ILE A 517 -5.73 -12.28 -2.61
CA ILE A 517 -5.28 -13.39 -3.48
C ILE A 517 -4.25 -14.26 -2.74
N ILE A 518 -3.23 -13.65 -2.10
CA ILE A 518 -2.19 -14.37 -1.34
C ILE A 518 -2.83 -15.17 -0.20
N PHE A 519 -3.68 -14.52 0.60
CA PHE A 519 -4.33 -15.12 1.76
C PHE A 519 -5.18 -16.34 1.35
N ILE A 520 -6.04 -16.19 0.34
CA ILE A 520 -6.94 -17.26 -0.11
C ILE A 520 -6.17 -18.45 -0.70
N VAL A 521 -5.06 -18.21 -1.41
CA VAL A 521 -4.19 -19.29 -1.89
C VAL A 521 -3.50 -20.00 -0.72
N ASN A 522 -2.98 -19.27 0.27
CA ASN A 522 -2.35 -19.88 1.45
C ASN A 522 -3.35 -20.70 2.28
N GLU A 523 -4.55 -20.17 2.49
CA GLU A 523 -5.67 -20.84 3.16
C GLU A 523 -6.09 -22.13 2.43
N THR A 524 -6.23 -22.07 1.09
CA THR A 524 -6.54 -23.26 0.27
C THR A 524 -5.45 -24.33 0.39
N LEU A 525 -4.17 -23.93 0.53
CA LEU A 525 -3.04 -24.84 0.72
C LEU A 525 -2.89 -25.39 2.15
N ALA A 526 -3.63 -24.83 3.11
CA ALA A 526 -3.65 -25.25 4.52
C ALA A 526 -4.81 -26.20 4.86
N ARG A 527 -5.90 -26.21 4.09
CA ARG A 527 -7.01 -27.16 4.19
C ARG A 527 -6.64 -28.56 3.69
N ASN A 528 -7.39 -29.58 4.08
CA ASN A 528 -7.09 -30.95 3.66
C ASN A 528 -7.52 -31.16 2.19
N PRO A 529 -6.72 -31.88 1.36
CA PRO A 529 -7.11 -32.18 -0.02
C PRO A 529 -8.40 -33.00 -0.14
N ASP A 530 -8.76 -33.74 0.91
CA ASP A 530 -9.98 -34.55 1.00
C ASP A 530 -11.26 -33.71 1.17
N ASP A 531 -11.17 -32.42 1.55
CA ASP A 531 -12.30 -31.52 1.83
C ASP A 531 -13.06 -31.06 0.55
N GLY A 532 -12.78 -31.68 -0.60
CA GLY A 532 -13.47 -31.43 -1.86
C GLY A 532 -13.20 -30.05 -2.49
N PHE A 533 -14.05 -29.67 -3.44
CA PHE A 533 -13.87 -28.41 -4.18
C PHE A 533 -14.39 -27.21 -3.39
N GLN A 534 -13.45 -26.41 -2.89
CA GLN A 534 -13.68 -25.20 -2.07
C GLN A 534 -14.18 -24.01 -2.92
N GLY A 535 -15.38 -24.11 -3.50
CA GLY A 535 -15.95 -23.11 -4.41
C GLY A 535 -16.08 -21.70 -3.81
N GLY A 536 -16.28 -21.61 -2.49
CA GLY A 536 -16.27 -20.34 -1.75
C GLY A 536 -14.92 -19.63 -1.77
N LEU A 537 -13.82 -20.37 -1.55
CA LEU A 537 -12.47 -19.80 -1.65
C LEU A 537 -12.17 -19.37 -3.10
N LEU A 538 -12.61 -20.13 -4.11
CA LEU A 538 -12.46 -19.70 -5.51
C LEU A 538 -13.21 -18.40 -5.81
N LEU A 539 -14.43 -18.20 -5.29
CA LEU A 539 -15.16 -16.94 -5.42
C LEU A 539 -14.34 -15.78 -4.83
N TYR A 540 -13.80 -15.95 -3.63
CA TYR A 540 -12.98 -14.94 -2.96
C TYR A 540 -11.69 -14.63 -3.73
N PHE A 541 -11.04 -15.64 -4.31
CA PHE A 541 -9.89 -15.47 -5.20
C PHE A 541 -10.25 -14.64 -6.45
N MET A 542 -11.37 -14.95 -7.09
CA MET A 542 -11.86 -14.21 -8.26
C MET A 542 -12.25 -12.76 -7.91
N VAL A 543 -12.83 -12.52 -6.74
CA VAL A 543 -13.13 -11.18 -6.20
C VAL A 543 -11.83 -10.40 -5.92
N GLY A 544 -10.82 -11.04 -5.32
CA GLY A 544 -9.49 -10.45 -5.12
C GLY A 544 -8.83 -10.02 -6.43
N ILE A 545 -8.86 -10.88 -7.46
CA ILE A 545 -8.43 -10.54 -8.82
C ILE A 545 -9.21 -9.36 -9.38
N GLY A 546 -10.54 -9.36 -9.24
CA GLY A 546 -11.40 -8.25 -9.67
C GLY A 546 -10.98 -6.92 -9.02
N ILE A 547 -10.91 -6.87 -7.69
CA ILE A 547 -10.51 -5.69 -6.92
C ILE A 547 -9.11 -5.23 -7.34
N TYR A 548 -8.15 -6.14 -7.47
CA TYR A 548 -6.79 -5.82 -7.90
C TYR A 548 -6.76 -5.20 -9.30
N VAL A 549 -7.35 -5.87 -10.31
CA VAL A 549 -7.31 -5.47 -11.73
C VAL A 549 -8.11 -4.19 -11.98
N PHE A 550 -9.34 -4.08 -11.47
CA PHE A 550 -10.13 -2.86 -11.61
C PHE A 550 -9.50 -1.70 -10.83
N GLY A 551 -9.01 -1.93 -9.62
CA GLY A 551 -8.27 -0.94 -8.84
C GLY A 551 -7.04 -0.42 -9.59
N GLN A 552 -6.17 -1.32 -10.08
CA GLN A 552 -5.02 -0.97 -10.91
C GLN A 552 -5.40 -0.13 -12.12
N LYS A 553 -6.44 -0.55 -12.87
CA LYS A 553 -6.87 0.16 -14.08
C LYS A 553 -7.33 1.59 -13.76
N LEU A 554 -8.14 1.78 -12.72
CA LEU A 554 -8.63 3.10 -12.31
C LEU A 554 -7.50 4.01 -11.80
N VAL A 555 -6.59 3.49 -10.97
CA VAL A 555 -5.40 4.22 -10.48
C VAL A 555 -4.50 4.65 -11.65
N ARG A 556 -4.19 3.73 -12.57
CA ARG A 556 -3.36 3.97 -13.76
C ARG A 556 -3.95 5.07 -14.63
N THR A 557 -5.23 4.96 -15.02
CA THR A 557 -5.88 5.98 -15.86
C THR A 557 -5.90 7.36 -15.20
N ARG A 558 -6.24 7.45 -13.90
CA ARG A 558 -6.24 8.74 -13.17
C ARG A 558 -4.85 9.39 -13.12
N LEU A 559 -3.82 8.63 -12.78
CA LEU A 559 -2.46 9.18 -12.67
C LEU A 559 -1.88 9.60 -14.02
N ILE A 560 -2.10 8.82 -15.09
CA ILE A 560 -1.69 9.20 -16.45
C ILE A 560 -2.25 10.57 -16.86
N HIS A 561 -3.54 10.84 -16.59
CA HIS A 561 -4.11 12.17 -16.84
C HIS A 561 -3.48 13.26 -15.96
N ILE A 562 -3.33 13.03 -14.66
CA ILE A 562 -2.73 14.01 -13.73
C ILE A 562 -1.30 14.39 -14.17
N ALA A 563 -0.47 13.42 -14.56
CA ALA A 563 0.90 13.70 -14.97
C ALA A 563 0.98 14.42 -16.32
N ASN A 564 0.16 14.05 -17.32
CA ASN A 564 0.12 14.76 -18.59
C ASN A 564 -0.42 16.19 -18.43
N ASP A 565 -1.44 16.40 -17.59
CA ASP A 565 -1.92 17.74 -17.23
C ASP A 565 -0.82 18.55 -16.50
N MET A 566 -0.05 17.94 -15.60
CA MET A 566 1.09 18.61 -14.95
C MET A 566 2.18 19.01 -15.94
N VAL A 567 2.52 18.13 -16.89
CA VAL A 567 3.50 18.41 -17.96
C VAL A 567 3.01 19.52 -18.89
N TYR A 568 1.76 19.46 -19.34
CA TYR A 568 1.14 20.49 -20.16
C TYR A 568 1.21 21.86 -19.46
N ASN A 569 0.70 21.93 -18.22
CA ASN A 569 0.68 23.18 -17.47
C ASN A 569 2.09 23.74 -17.22
N LYS A 570 3.08 22.88 -16.87
CA LYS A 570 4.46 23.36 -16.62
C LYS A 570 5.18 23.77 -17.91
N ARG A 571 4.91 23.12 -19.05
CA ARG A 571 5.39 23.57 -20.37
C ARG A 571 4.79 24.92 -20.74
N THR A 572 3.48 25.11 -20.59
CA THR A 572 2.82 26.39 -20.87
C THR A 572 3.36 27.51 -19.97
N GLU A 573 3.52 27.26 -18.67
CA GLU A 573 4.10 28.23 -17.72
C GLU A 573 5.53 28.63 -18.11
N LEU A 574 6.39 27.67 -18.50
CA LEU A 574 7.76 27.97 -18.89
C LEU A 574 7.84 28.69 -20.24
N ILE A 575 6.97 28.34 -21.22
CA ILE A 575 6.90 29.04 -22.50
C ILE A 575 6.48 30.50 -22.29
N ASP A 576 5.44 30.73 -21.48
CA ASP A 576 4.97 32.09 -21.15
C ASP A 576 6.05 32.91 -20.43
N LYS A 577 6.77 32.32 -19.47
CA LYS A 577 7.91 32.98 -18.80
C LYS A 577 9.07 33.29 -19.75
N ILE A 578 9.42 32.36 -20.64
CA ILE A 578 10.50 32.56 -21.62
C ILE A 578 10.13 33.65 -22.64
N LEU A 579 8.89 33.66 -23.14
CA LEU A 579 8.43 34.66 -24.11
C LEU A 579 8.30 36.07 -23.51
N ASN A 580 7.98 36.17 -22.22
CA ASN A 580 7.90 37.43 -21.48
C ASN A 580 9.23 37.79 -20.77
N THR A 581 10.38 37.30 -21.25
CA THR A 581 11.73 37.66 -20.77
C THR A 581 12.42 38.58 -21.78
N SER A 582 13.14 39.60 -21.31
CA SER A 582 13.86 40.51 -22.21
C SER A 582 14.97 39.81 -23.03
N TYR A 583 15.19 40.28 -24.26
CA TYR A 583 16.16 39.70 -25.20
C TYR A 583 17.57 39.58 -24.60
N GLN A 584 18.05 40.63 -23.92
CA GLN A 584 19.34 40.64 -23.21
C GLN A 584 19.52 39.45 -22.25
N ASN A 585 18.51 39.17 -21.43
CA ASN A 585 18.55 38.06 -20.46
C ASN A 585 18.40 36.68 -21.13
N LEU A 586 17.76 36.63 -22.30
CA LEU A 586 17.68 35.42 -23.13
C LEU A 586 19.02 35.10 -23.81
N GLU A 587 19.81 36.13 -24.17
CA GLU A 587 21.15 35.99 -24.75
C GLU A 587 22.17 35.44 -23.73
N GLU A 588 21.99 35.70 -22.43
CA GLU A 588 22.77 35.10 -21.34
C GLU A 588 22.40 33.62 -21.03
N LEU A 589 21.23 33.15 -21.48
CA LEU A 589 20.76 31.79 -21.25
C LEU A 589 21.36 30.79 -22.26
N GLU A 590 22.11 29.80 -21.75
CA GLU A 590 22.60 28.69 -22.57
C GLU A 590 21.45 27.97 -23.30
N TYR A 591 21.43 28.04 -24.63
CA TYR A 591 20.40 27.44 -25.51
C TYR A 591 20.04 25.98 -25.15
N GLY A 592 21.05 25.17 -24.77
CA GLY A 592 20.85 23.78 -24.35
C GLY A 592 20.01 23.60 -23.08
N LYS A 593 19.99 24.58 -22.15
CA LYS A 593 19.16 24.54 -20.93
C LYS A 593 17.68 24.71 -21.24
N ILE A 594 17.34 25.58 -22.20
CA ILE A 594 15.96 25.81 -22.65
C ILE A 594 15.40 24.53 -23.29
N GLN A 595 16.14 23.93 -24.22
CA GLN A 595 15.75 22.68 -24.90
C GLN A 595 15.62 21.50 -23.93
N ALA A 596 16.57 21.34 -22.99
CA ALA A 596 16.51 20.30 -21.98
C ALA A 596 15.31 20.45 -21.04
N SER A 597 14.99 21.69 -20.64
CA SER A 597 13.86 22.01 -19.76
C SER A 597 12.51 21.72 -20.43
N LEU A 598 12.31 22.25 -21.65
CA LEU A 598 11.03 22.12 -22.35
C LEU A 598 10.74 20.69 -22.84
N ASN A 599 11.78 19.89 -23.11
CA ASN A 599 11.62 18.51 -23.58
C ASN A 599 11.91 17.45 -22.51
N ASN A 600 13.19 17.21 -22.20
CA ASN A 600 13.65 16.02 -21.46
C ASN A 600 13.25 16.03 -19.98
N ASP A 601 13.38 17.17 -19.30
CA ASP A 601 13.08 17.26 -17.87
C ASP A 601 11.56 17.24 -17.60
N THR A 602 10.73 17.72 -18.55
CA THR A 602 9.26 17.59 -18.47
C THR A 602 8.77 16.19 -18.83
N GLU A 603 9.37 15.51 -19.81
CA GLU A 603 9.07 14.10 -20.10
C GLU A 603 9.39 13.20 -18.90
N THR A 604 10.54 13.43 -18.24
CA THR A 604 10.95 12.71 -17.02
C THR A 604 9.90 12.84 -15.90
N ILE A 605 9.16 13.96 -15.82
CA ILE A 605 8.07 14.14 -14.84
C ILE A 605 6.84 13.31 -15.20
N SER A 606 6.56 13.08 -16.49
CA SER A 606 5.40 12.27 -16.92
C SER A 606 5.49 10.83 -16.39
N ASP A 607 6.70 10.26 -16.40
CA ASP A 607 7.00 8.91 -15.90
C ASP A 607 6.73 8.72 -14.40
N PHE A 608 6.64 9.81 -13.62
CA PHE A 608 6.33 9.77 -12.18
C PHE A 608 5.05 9.00 -11.87
N SER A 609 4.06 8.99 -12.77
CA SER A 609 2.86 8.16 -12.62
C SER A 609 3.18 6.69 -12.36
N ASN A 610 4.03 6.08 -13.21
CA ASN A 610 4.37 4.66 -13.11
C ASN A 610 5.11 4.33 -11.81
N ILE A 611 5.91 5.28 -11.32
CA ILE A 611 6.62 5.21 -10.05
C ILE A 611 5.60 5.15 -8.89
N VAL A 612 4.66 6.09 -8.85
CA VAL A 612 3.63 6.16 -7.79
C VAL A 612 2.73 4.94 -7.80
N ILE A 613 2.25 4.50 -8.98
CA ILE A 613 1.41 3.31 -9.13
C ILE A 613 2.10 2.08 -8.54
N THR A 614 3.32 1.81 -8.99
CA THR A 614 4.07 0.60 -8.63
C THR A 614 4.50 0.65 -7.17
N GLY A 615 5.04 1.78 -6.72
CA GLY A 615 5.50 1.98 -5.35
C GLY A 615 4.36 1.89 -4.34
N ALA A 616 3.23 2.56 -4.57
CA ALA A 616 2.09 2.53 -3.65
C ALA A 616 1.44 1.13 -3.57
N THR A 617 1.21 0.48 -4.71
CA THR A 617 0.62 -0.88 -4.75
C THR A 617 1.52 -1.89 -4.05
N SER A 618 2.84 -1.82 -4.31
CA SER A 618 3.82 -2.69 -3.67
C SER A 618 3.91 -2.43 -2.17
N LEU A 619 3.93 -1.16 -1.74
CA LEU A 619 3.97 -0.79 -0.33
C LEU A 619 2.75 -1.30 0.44
N VAL A 620 1.53 -1.12 -0.11
CA VAL A 620 0.31 -1.66 0.52
C VAL A 620 0.37 -3.19 0.58
N THR A 621 0.75 -3.87 -0.51
CA THR A 621 0.89 -5.32 -0.53
C THR A 621 1.87 -5.80 0.56
N LEU A 622 3.04 -5.15 0.69
CA LEU A 622 4.03 -5.49 1.71
C LEU A 622 3.50 -5.23 3.13
N ILE A 623 2.81 -4.12 3.38
CA ILE A 623 2.17 -3.86 4.68
C ILE A 623 1.19 -4.98 5.02
N CYS A 624 0.35 -5.42 4.08
CA CYS A 624 -0.57 -6.54 4.28
C CYS A 624 0.17 -7.85 4.55
N CYS A 625 1.26 -8.15 3.83
CA CYS A 625 2.11 -9.32 4.10
C CYS A 625 2.75 -9.27 5.50
N PHE A 626 3.25 -8.11 5.93
CA PHE A 626 3.81 -7.92 7.28
C PHE A 626 2.75 -8.05 8.37
N VAL A 627 1.54 -7.51 8.16
CA VAL A 627 0.40 -7.69 9.07
C VAL A 627 0.03 -9.18 9.16
N TYR A 628 -0.06 -9.89 8.04
CA TYR A 628 -0.40 -11.31 8.02
C TYR A 628 0.66 -12.17 8.71
N MET A 629 1.95 -11.94 8.45
CA MET A 629 3.03 -12.56 9.22
C MET A 629 2.94 -12.22 10.71
N GLY A 630 2.64 -10.97 11.08
CA GLY A 630 2.47 -10.57 12.48
C GLY A 630 1.31 -11.26 13.20
N ILE A 631 0.23 -11.60 12.48
CA ILE A 631 -0.91 -12.39 12.99
C ILE A 631 -0.49 -13.84 13.25
N ILE A 632 0.35 -14.42 12.37
CA ILE A 632 0.88 -15.78 12.54
C ILE A 632 1.89 -15.81 13.71
N SER A 633 2.91 -14.93 13.69
CA SER A 633 3.88 -14.82 14.78
C SER A 633 4.53 -13.42 14.85
N PHE A 634 4.15 -12.62 15.85
CA PHE A 634 4.76 -11.31 16.06
C PHE A 634 6.29 -11.35 16.27
N PRO A 635 6.88 -12.30 17.05
CA PRO A 635 8.34 -12.46 17.10
C PRO A 635 8.97 -12.84 15.76
N GLY A 636 8.31 -13.73 15.00
CA GLY A 636 8.77 -14.11 13.66
C GLY A 636 8.80 -12.91 12.70
N LEU A 637 7.76 -12.06 12.73
CA LEU A 637 7.72 -10.81 11.97
C LEU A 637 8.91 -9.90 12.30
N LEU A 638 9.27 -9.73 13.58
CA LEU A 638 10.39 -8.88 13.98
C LEU A 638 11.73 -9.39 13.45
N VAL A 639 11.97 -10.71 13.47
CA VAL A 639 13.19 -11.29 12.89
C VAL A 639 13.19 -11.20 11.36
N SER A 640 12.06 -11.47 10.69
CA SER A 640 11.95 -11.26 9.25
C SER A 640 12.24 -9.80 8.87
N LEU A 641 11.68 -8.83 9.59
CA LEU A 641 11.97 -7.40 9.40
C LEU A 641 13.45 -7.08 9.62
N PHE A 642 14.09 -7.62 10.66
CA PHE A 642 15.51 -7.42 10.91
C PHE A 642 16.38 -7.93 9.76
N VAL A 643 16.14 -9.15 9.27
CA VAL A 643 16.87 -9.74 8.15
C VAL A 643 16.63 -8.96 6.84
N ILE A 644 15.39 -8.54 6.59
CA ILE A 644 15.03 -7.69 5.43
C ILE A 644 15.71 -6.32 5.50
N VAL A 645 15.75 -5.67 6.67
CA VAL A 645 16.41 -4.36 6.86
C VAL A 645 17.92 -4.49 6.68
N LEU A 646 18.54 -5.57 7.17
CA LEU A 646 19.97 -5.83 6.98
C LEU A 646 20.30 -6.07 5.50
N ALA A 647 19.49 -6.87 4.79
CA ALA A 647 19.59 -7.07 3.35
C ALA A 647 19.42 -5.76 2.55
N ALA A 648 18.38 -4.98 2.86
CA ALA A 648 18.10 -3.69 2.22
C ALA A 648 19.21 -2.66 2.48
N GLY A 649 19.78 -2.63 3.69
CA GLY A 649 20.92 -1.78 4.04
C GLY A 649 22.17 -2.13 3.23
N LEU A 650 22.49 -3.41 3.10
CA LEU A 650 23.61 -3.87 2.26
C LEU A 650 23.39 -3.51 0.78
N HIS A 651 22.20 -3.77 0.24
CA HIS A 651 21.81 -3.39 -1.12
C HIS A 651 21.95 -1.87 -1.34
N PHE A 652 21.51 -1.04 -0.39
CA PHE A 652 21.64 0.42 -0.47
C PHE A 652 23.10 0.89 -0.48
N ILE A 653 23.96 0.30 0.35
CA ILE A 653 25.40 0.63 0.40
C ILE A 653 26.08 0.32 -0.94
N ILE A 654 25.79 -0.83 -1.54
CA ILE A 654 26.33 -1.23 -2.85
C ILE A 654 25.77 -0.33 -3.96
N GLY A 655 24.46 -0.06 -3.95
CA GLY A 655 23.78 0.83 -4.91
C GLY A 655 24.34 2.26 -4.92
N ARG A 656 24.82 2.77 -3.79
CA ARG A 656 25.45 4.11 -3.69
C ARG A 656 26.71 4.24 -4.56
N GLN A 657 27.43 3.15 -4.83
CA GLN A 657 28.58 3.17 -5.74
C GLN A 657 28.15 3.27 -7.20
N ALA A 658 27.09 2.57 -7.61
CA ALA A 658 26.55 2.62 -8.96
C ALA A 658 26.02 4.03 -9.31
N ASN A 659 25.31 4.67 -8.37
CA ASN A 659 24.79 6.03 -8.58
C ASN A 659 25.89 7.07 -8.90
N ARG A 660 27.08 6.97 -8.29
CA ARG A 660 28.22 7.89 -8.59
C ARG A 660 28.74 7.74 -10.01
N LEU A 661 28.78 6.51 -10.55
CA LEU A 661 29.16 6.27 -11.95
C LEU A 661 28.10 6.77 -12.93
N TRP A 662 26.82 6.75 -12.52
CA TRP A 662 25.72 7.28 -13.29
C TRP A 662 25.79 8.82 -13.43
N GLU A 663 26.14 9.53 -12.34
CA GLU A 663 26.41 10.97 -12.37
C GLU A 663 27.53 11.29 -13.38
N GLN A 664 28.69 10.63 -13.28
CA GLN A 664 29.80 10.80 -14.24
C GLN A 664 29.40 10.53 -15.70
N THR A 665 28.59 9.49 -15.94
CA THR A 665 28.14 9.14 -17.30
C THR A 665 27.25 10.24 -17.90
N ARG A 666 26.46 10.92 -17.07
CA ARG A 666 25.57 12.02 -17.49
C ARG A 666 26.33 13.33 -17.76
N ASP A 667 27.44 13.57 -17.06
CA ASP A 667 28.32 14.71 -17.36
C ASP A 667 29.03 14.54 -18.72
N ILE A 668 29.52 13.34 -19.02
CA ILE A 668 30.12 13.03 -20.33
C ILE A 668 29.07 13.16 -21.45
N GLN A 669 27.81 12.84 -21.18
CA GLN A 669 26.71 13.06 -22.13
C GLN A 669 26.53 14.54 -22.50
N ASN A 670 26.73 15.48 -21.55
CA ASN A 670 26.67 16.91 -21.83
C ASN A 670 27.83 17.37 -22.75
N ILE A 671 29.02 16.79 -22.60
CA ILE A 671 30.16 17.04 -23.49
C ILE A 671 29.83 16.57 -24.92
N PHE A 672 29.20 15.40 -25.07
CA PHE A 672 28.77 14.90 -26.37
C PHE A 672 27.70 15.80 -27.03
N PHE A 673 26.74 16.34 -26.26
CA PHE A 673 25.79 17.34 -26.79
C PHE A 673 26.47 18.63 -27.24
N ARG A 674 27.55 19.07 -26.58
CA ARG A 674 28.37 20.20 -27.05
C ARG A 674 28.98 19.90 -28.42
N PHE A 675 29.60 18.74 -28.59
CA PHE A 675 30.10 18.30 -29.91
C PHE A 675 29.01 18.22 -30.99
N ILE A 676 27.76 17.86 -30.66
CA ILE A 676 26.65 17.93 -31.63
C ILE A 676 26.39 19.37 -32.06
N ASN A 677 26.33 20.32 -31.13
CA ASN A 677 26.11 21.74 -31.45
C ASN A 677 27.28 22.32 -32.27
N ASP A 678 28.52 22.01 -31.87
CA ASP A 678 29.73 22.44 -32.58
C ASP A 678 29.82 21.83 -33.98
N LEU A 679 29.37 20.57 -34.15
CA LEU A 679 29.29 19.91 -35.46
C LEU A 679 28.25 20.56 -36.37
N ILE A 680 27.08 20.94 -35.84
CA ILE A 680 26.00 21.57 -36.60
C ILE A 680 26.37 23.01 -36.98
N GLY A 681 26.88 23.79 -36.02
CA GLY A 681 27.26 25.19 -36.23
C GLY A 681 28.54 25.35 -37.07
N GLY A 682 29.58 24.56 -36.75
CA GLY A 682 30.91 24.61 -37.36
C GLY A 682 31.12 23.72 -38.58
N PHE A 683 30.05 23.16 -39.17
CA PHE A 683 30.18 22.15 -40.24
C PHE A 683 30.92 22.68 -41.48
N LYS A 684 30.81 23.98 -41.77
CA LYS A 684 31.44 24.62 -42.93
C LYS A 684 32.97 24.65 -42.74
N GLU A 685 33.41 25.07 -41.57
CA GLU A 685 34.80 25.19 -41.14
C GLU A 685 35.46 23.80 -41.07
N LEU A 686 34.73 22.79 -40.59
CA LEU A 686 35.16 21.39 -40.62
C LEU A 686 35.21 20.83 -42.04
N SER A 687 34.33 21.26 -42.94
CA SER A 687 34.31 20.77 -44.33
C SER A 687 35.50 21.29 -45.16
N MET A 688 36.03 22.48 -44.86
CA MET A 688 37.14 23.08 -45.61
C MET A 688 38.51 22.45 -45.31
N HIS A 689 38.75 21.98 -44.09
CA HIS A 689 40.06 21.44 -43.69
C HIS A 689 39.98 19.99 -43.20
N ARG A 690 40.47 19.04 -44.00
CA ARG A 690 40.51 17.60 -43.63
C ARG A 690 41.25 17.32 -42.32
N GLY A 691 42.31 18.08 -42.00
CA GLY A 691 43.01 17.99 -40.71
C GLY A 691 42.07 18.33 -39.54
N LYS A 692 41.53 19.55 -39.53
CA LYS A 692 40.55 20.03 -38.53
C LYS A 692 39.34 19.10 -38.39
N ARG A 693 38.84 18.56 -39.50
CA ARG A 693 37.77 17.54 -39.51
C ARG A 693 38.21 16.25 -38.81
N GLY A 694 39.43 15.79 -39.09
CA GLY A 694 40.01 14.60 -38.47
C GLY A 694 40.26 14.80 -36.97
N ASP A 695 40.70 15.98 -36.54
CA ASP A 695 40.87 16.33 -35.13
C ASP A 695 39.53 16.32 -34.40
N PHE A 696 38.56 17.10 -34.90
CA PHE A 696 37.20 17.15 -34.33
C PHE A 696 36.53 15.77 -34.31
N GLN A 697 36.67 14.99 -35.40
CA GLN A 697 36.14 13.62 -35.45
C GLN A 697 36.84 12.71 -34.43
N ARG A 698 38.16 12.83 -34.23
CA ARG A 698 38.88 12.08 -33.20
C ARG A 698 38.39 12.43 -31.80
N ASP A 699 38.23 13.71 -31.49
CA ASP A 699 37.79 14.17 -30.17
C ASP A 699 36.34 13.76 -29.88
N MET A 700 35.44 13.91 -30.86
CA MET A 700 34.05 13.46 -30.76
C MET A 700 33.94 11.93 -30.61
N VAL A 701 34.75 11.16 -31.35
CA VAL A 701 34.82 9.69 -31.22
C VAL A 701 35.44 9.28 -29.89
N ALA A 702 36.45 10.00 -29.38
CA ALA A 702 37.04 9.76 -28.08
C ALA A 702 36.04 10.03 -26.94
N SER A 703 35.29 11.13 -27.02
CA SER A 703 34.20 11.46 -26.08
C SER A 703 33.09 10.39 -26.11
N SER A 704 32.67 9.94 -27.30
CA SER A 704 31.72 8.84 -27.46
C SER A 704 32.27 7.51 -26.93
N GLY A 705 33.57 7.26 -27.09
CA GLY A 705 34.28 6.11 -26.53
C GLY A 705 34.28 6.10 -25.01
N GLN A 706 34.63 7.23 -24.39
CA GLN A 706 34.57 7.42 -22.94
C GLN A 706 33.14 7.28 -22.40
N TYR A 707 32.15 7.85 -23.09
CA TYR A 707 30.75 7.69 -22.74
C TYR A 707 30.33 6.21 -22.77
N ARG A 708 30.66 5.49 -23.85
CA ARG A 708 30.38 4.05 -23.99
C ARG A 708 31.03 3.25 -22.86
N GLU A 709 32.31 3.49 -22.57
CA GLU A 709 33.04 2.74 -21.54
C GLU A 709 32.51 3.03 -20.13
N LYS A 710 32.28 4.30 -19.79
CA LYS A 710 31.70 4.70 -18.49
C LYS A 710 30.26 4.22 -18.32
N ARG A 711 29.47 4.26 -19.39
CA ARG A 711 28.11 3.70 -19.39
C ARG A 711 28.12 2.19 -19.19
N ILE A 712 28.97 1.44 -19.89
CA ILE A 712 29.13 -0.01 -19.65
C ILE A 712 29.55 -0.28 -18.19
N GLN A 713 30.50 0.48 -17.64
CA GLN A 713 30.89 0.34 -16.23
C GLN A 713 29.72 0.64 -15.27
N GLY A 714 28.91 1.67 -15.54
CA GLY A 714 27.72 2.02 -14.77
C GLY A 714 26.63 0.95 -14.85
N ASP A 715 26.27 0.53 -16.06
CA ASP A 715 25.24 -0.48 -16.33
C ASP A 715 25.63 -1.85 -15.73
N LEU A 716 26.90 -2.28 -15.84
CA LEU A 716 27.40 -3.50 -15.20
C LEU A 716 27.39 -3.40 -13.66
N LYS A 717 27.74 -2.24 -13.09
CA LYS A 717 27.65 -2.02 -11.64
C LYS A 717 26.20 -2.04 -11.17
N PHE A 718 25.26 -1.52 -11.96
CA PHE A 718 23.83 -1.57 -11.63
C PHE A 718 23.26 -2.99 -11.76
N ALA A 719 23.65 -3.75 -12.79
CA ALA A 719 23.29 -5.16 -12.93
C ALA A 719 23.76 -5.98 -11.72
N ASN A 720 25.00 -5.76 -11.24
CA ASN A 720 25.51 -6.41 -10.04
C ASN A 720 24.72 -6.03 -8.78
N VAL A 721 24.24 -4.78 -8.65
CA VAL A 721 23.35 -4.37 -7.54
C VAL A 721 22.05 -5.17 -7.55
N ASN A 722 21.41 -5.32 -8.71
CA ASN A 722 20.18 -6.12 -8.85
C ASN A 722 20.40 -7.59 -8.50
N VAL A 723 21.44 -8.23 -9.07
CA VAL A 723 21.77 -9.65 -8.79
C VAL A 723 22.05 -9.88 -7.30
N ILE A 724 22.78 -8.96 -6.65
CA ILE A 724 23.01 -9.03 -5.21
C ILE A 724 21.69 -8.83 -4.43
N GLY A 725 20.78 -7.97 -4.90
CA GLY A 725 19.44 -7.81 -4.33
C GLY A 725 18.62 -9.12 -4.36
N GLU A 726 18.57 -9.79 -5.51
CA GLU A 726 17.89 -11.08 -5.69
C GLU A 726 18.49 -12.17 -4.79
N LEU A 727 19.82 -12.26 -4.71
CA LEU A 727 20.54 -13.20 -3.85
C LEU A 727 20.31 -12.91 -2.36
N LEU A 728 20.30 -11.64 -1.95
CA LEU A 728 20.01 -11.25 -0.57
C LEU A 728 18.57 -11.56 -0.17
N PHE A 729 17.61 -11.41 -1.09
CA PHE A 729 16.22 -11.80 -0.82
C PHE A 729 16.05 -13.33 -0.74
N THR A 730 16.75 -14.07 -1.60
CA THR A 730 16.84 -15.53 -1.52
C THR A 730 17.46 -15.98 -0.19
N PHE A 731 18.48 -15.27 0.28
CA PHE A 731 19.09 -15.48 1.60
C PHE A 731 18.11 -15.17 2.75
N VAL A 732 17.25 -14.15 2.64
CA VAL A 732 16.19 -13.89 3.64
C VAL A 732 15.23 -15.09 3.73
N ILE A 733 14.78 -15.63 2.59
CA ILE A 733 13.90 -16.81 2.56
C ILE A 733 14.60 -18.03 3.18
N GLY A 734 15.87 -18.28 2.81
CA GLY A 734 16.67 -19.37 3.39
C GLY A 734 16.90 -19.20 4.89
N ALA A 735 17.23 -18.00 5.35
CA ALA A 735 17.37 -17.69 6.77
C ALA A 735 16.07 -17.95 7.52
N VAL A 736 14.91 -17.56 6.98
CA VAL A 736 13.62 -17.89 7.62
C VAL A 736 13.39 -19.41 7.63
N ALA A 737 13.58 -20.11 6.51
CA ALA A 737 13.35 -21.55 6.42
C ALA A 737 14.25 -22.40 7.34
N PHE A 738 15.53 -22.04 7.49
CA PHE A 738 16.52 -22.83 8.23
C PHE A 738 16.82 -22.31 9.64
N LEU A 739 16.71 -21.00 9.91
CA LEU A 739 17.04 -20.41 11.20
C LEU A 739 15.80 -20.26 12.12
N PHE A 740 14.58 -20.08 11.58
CA PHE A 740 13.39 -19.98 12.44
C PHE A 740 13.12 -21.26 13.24
N PRO A 741 13.24 -22.48 12.69
CA PRO A 741 13.07 -23.70 13.49
C PRO A 741 14.07 -23.82 14.65
N VAL A 742 15.23 -23.15 14.55
CA VAL A 742 16.28 -23.15 15.58
C VAL A 742 16.07 -22.03 16.61
N LEU A 743 15.67 -20.83 16.17
CA LEU A 743 15.40 -19.68 17.05
C LEU A 743 14.04 -19.76 17.76
N PHE A 744 13.08 -20.42 17.12
CA PHE A 744 11.69 -20.51 17.56
C PHE A 744 11.25 -21.98 17.48
N ALA A 745 11.73 -22.79 18.43
CA ALA A 745 11.37 -24.21 18.54
C ALA A 745 9.87 -24.48 18.73
N ASP A 746 9.08 -23.43 19.00
CA ASP A 746 7.65 -23.45 19.26
C ASP A 746 6.79 -23.05 18.03
N LEU A 747 7.41 -22.75 16.87
CA LEU A 747 6.68 -22.46 15.62
C LEU A 747 6.20 -23.75 14.93
N LYS A 748 4.92 -23.80 14.53
CA LYS A 748 4.39 -24.96 13.82
C LYS A 748 4.91 -25.02 12.38
N THR A 749 4.99 -26.21 11.81
CA THR A 749 5.39 -26.45 10.42
C THR A 749 4.51 -25.71 9.41
N ASN A 750 3.20 -25.59 9.67
CA ASN A 750 2.26 -24.82 8.84
C ASN A 750 2.52 -23.30 8.90
N ASP A 751 2.96 -22.78 10.05
CA ASP A 751 3.33 -21.37 10.21
C ASP A 751 4.58 -21.08 9.39
N LEU A 752 5.62 -21.92 9.50
CA LEU A 752 6.85 -21.82 8.71
C LEU A 752 6.58 -21.88 7.20
N ARG A 753 5.71 -22.81 6.75
CA ARG A 753 5.29 -22.92 5.35
C ARG A 753 4.60 -21.63 4.88
N SER A 754 3.72 -21.06 5.69
CA SER A 754 3.05 -19.79 5.41
C SER A 754 4.04 -18.63 5.29
N TYR A 755 5.02 -18.53 6.20
CA TYR A 755 6.09 -17.53 6.13
C TYR A 755 6.90 -17.61 4.84
N VAL A 756 7.35 -18.82 4.47
CA VAL A 756 8.11 -19.02 3.23
C VAL A 756 7.28 -18.66 2.00
N PHE A 757 5.99 -19.03 1.97
CA PHE A 757 5.08 -18.67 0.87
C PHE A 757 4.87 -17.15 0.76
N ILE A 758 4.62 -16.46 1.88
CA ILE A 758 4.45 -15.00 1.92
C ILE A 758 5.73 -14.30 1.42
N LEU A 759 6.91 -14.72 1.90
CA LEU A 759 8.19 -14.14 1.48
C LEU A 759 8.46 -14.37 -0.02
N LEU A 760 8.22 -15.57 -0.54
CA LEU A 760 8.31 -15.85 -1.98
C LEU A 760 7.41 -14.91 -2.79
N TYR A 761 6.18 -14.64 -2.33
CA TYR A 761 5.29 -13.69 -2.99
C TYR A 761 5.77 -12.24 -2.87
N MET A 762 6.34 -11.83 -1.72
CA MET A 762 6.89 -10.49 -1.50
C MET A 762 8.03 -10.14 -2.47
N THR A 763 8.70 -11.12 -3.09
CA THR A 763 9.74 -10.91 -4.11
C THR A 763 9.34 -9.86 -5.15
N GLY A 764 8.14 -9.97 -5.75
CA GLY A 764 7.67 -9.05 -6.78
C GLY A 764 7.52 -7.61 -6.27
N PRO A 765 6.69 -7.37 -5.23
CA PRO A 765 6.56 -6.05 -4.60
C PRO A 765 7.88 -5.44 -4.11
N VAL A 766 8.80 -6.23 -3.54
CA VAL A 766 10.12 -5.73 -3.10
C VAL A 766 10.94 -5.23 -4.29
N HIS A 767 11.08 -6.02 -5.36
CA HIS A 767 11.80 -5.59 -6.56
C HIS A 767 11.13 -4.39 -7.24
N GLY A 768 9.79 -4.33 -7.21
CA GLY A 768 9.01 -3.16 -7.63
C GLY A 768 9.43 -1.89 -6.89
N ILE A 769 9.52 -1.91 -5.56
CA ILE A 769 9.99 -0.76 -4.77
C ILE A 769 11.45 -0.44 -5.07
N LEU A 770 12.35 -1.43 -5.06
CA LEU A 770 13.77 -1.19 -5.33
C LEU A 770 14.01 -0.54 -6.71
N GLY A 771 13.26 -0.99 -7.73
CA GLY A 771 13.27 -0.39 -9.07
C GLY A 771 12.68 1.03 -9.16
N THR A 772 11.82 1.45 -8.22
CA THR A 772 11.31 2.84 -8.19
C THR A 772 12.34 3.85 -7.68
N ILE A 773 13.25 3.45 -6.78
CA ILE A 773 14.16 4.38 -6.07
C ILE A 773 15.01 5.25 -7.03
N PRO A 774 15.72 4.71 -8.05
CA PRO A 774 16.52 5.52 -8.96
C PRO A 774 15.67 6.50 -9.77
N ASN A 775 14.43 6.12 -10.10
CA ASN A 775 13.54 6.94 -10.89
C ASN A 775 12.94 8.09 -10.07
N VAL A 776 12.68 7.89 -8.77
CA VAL A 776 12.32 8.99 -7.84
C VAL A 776 13.42 10.05 -7.79
N PHE A 777 14.70 9.64 -7.69
CA PHE A 777 15.81 10.60 -7.74
C PHE A 777 15.87 11.35 -9.07
N ARG A 778 15.65 10.66 -10.20
CA ARG A 778 15.61 11.26 -11.54
C ARG A 778 14.54 12.36 -11.65
N VAL A 779 13.31 12.05 -11.23
CA VAL A 779 12.19 13.01 -11.18
C VAL A 779 12.52 14.19 -10.26
N LYS A 780 13.08 13.95 -9.07
CA LYS A 780 13.48 15.01 -8.13
C LYS A 780 14.50 15.98 -8.73
N ILE A 781 15.49 15.48 -9.46
CA ILE A 781 16.52 16.30 -10.12
C ILE A 781 15.90 17.15 -11.24
N SER A 782 15.11 16.56 -12.12
CA SER A 782 14.43 17.28 -13.21
C SER A 782 13.44 18.32 -12.67
N TRP A 783 12.68 18.00 -11.63
CA TRP A 783 11.78 18.96 -10.95
C TRP A 783 12.56 20.12 -10.31
N GLY A 784 13.70 19.83 -9.69
CA GLY A 784 14.60 20.85 -9.12
C GLY A 784 15.05 21.86 -10.18
N ARG A 785 15.57 21.38 -11.31
CA ARG A 785 16.01 22.21 -12.45
C ARG A 785 14.89 23.07 -13.02
N LEU A 786 13.71 22.51 -13.22
CA LEU A 786 12.55 23.27 -13.73
C LEU A 786 12.06 24.32 -12.73
N THR A 787 12.19 24.06 -11.43
CA THR A 787 11.87 25.04 -10.37
C THR A 787 12.92 26.15 -10.30
N GLU A 788 14.20 25.81 -10.47
CA GLU A 788 15.32 26.76 -10.52
C GLU A 788 15.24 27.67 -11.75
N MET A 789 15.06 27.11 -12.95
CA MET A 789 14.83 27.85 -14.18
C MET A 789 13.60 28.76 -14.07
N SER A 790 12.48 28.23 -13.56
CA SER A 790 11.26 29.02 -13.34
C SER A 790 11.53 30.20 -12.40
N ARG A 791 12.23 29.99 -11.27
CA ARG A 791 12.55 31.04 -10.30
C ARG A 791 13.51 32.08 -10.85
N TYR A 792 14.48 31.68 -11.68
CA TYR A 792 15.40 32.58 -12.36
C TYR A 792 14.63 33.53 -13.30
N LEU A 793 13.70 33.00 -14.10
CA LEU A 793 12.81 33.81 -14.94
C LEU A 793 11.87 34.70 -14.12
N ASP A 794 11.28 34.17 -13.03
CA ASP A 794 10.40 34.95 -12.12
C ASP A 794 11.14 36.14 -11.49
N ALA A 795 12.41 35.98 -11.11
CA ALA A 795 13.23 37.05 -10.54
C ALA A 795 13.51 38.17 -11.57
N ILE A 796 13.76 37.80 -12.84
CA ILE A 796 13.99 38.74 -13.93
C ILE A 796 12.72 39.52 -14.29
N GLN A 797 11.56 38.86 -14.29
CA GLN A 797 10.29 39.51 -14.62
C GLN A 797 9.80 40.50 -13.55
N ALA A 798 10.10 40.24 -12.27
CA ALA A 798 9.69 41.10 -11.17
C ALA A 798 10.26 42.53 -11.26
N GLU A 799 11.42 42.71 -11.92
CA GLU A 799 12.03 44.03 -12.14
C GLU A 799 11.43 44.81 -13.33
N GLN A 800 10.66 44.15 -14.20
CA GLN A 800 10.18 44.72 -15.49
C GLN A 800 8.68 45.07 -15.50
N ALA A 801 7.97 44.89 -14.38
CA ALA A 801 6.52 45.05 -14.30
C ALA A 801 6.07 46.54 -14.20
N VAL A 802 6.21 47.30 -15.30
CA VAL A 802 5.69 48.68 -15.43
C VAL A 802 4.66 48.79 -16.56
N SER A 803 3.61 49.57 -16.30
CA SER A 803 2.38 49.68 -17.10
C SER A 803 2.61 49.97 -18.59
N LEU A 804 1.90 49.23 -19.45
CA LEU A 804 1.77 49.51 -20.88
C LEU A 804 0.77 50.64 -21.12
N ALA A 805 1.22 51.75 -21.71
CA ALA A 805 0.37 52.74 -22.34
C ALA A 805 0.41 52.54 -23.86
N ALA A 806 -0.73 52.74 -24.54
CA ALA A 806 -0.79 52.59 -25.99
C ALA A 806 -0.12 53.79 -26.69
N LEU A 807 0.75 53.50 -27.66
CA LEU A 807 1.32 54.53 -28.53
C LEU A 807 0.24 55.10 -29.44
N GLU A 808 0.04 56.42 -29.42
CA GLU A 808 -0.90 57.09 -30.34
C GLU A 808 -0.38 57.06 -31.79
N SER A 809 -1.11 56.42 -32.69
CA SER A 809 -0.79 56.37 -34.11
C SER A 809 -0.99 57.72 -34.80
N GLY A 810 0.03 58.21 -35.53
CA GLY A 810 -0.13 59.31 -36.50
C GLY A 810 0.51 60.65 -36.15
N LYS A 811 1.21 60.78 -35.00
CA LYS A 811 2.06 61.95 -34.70
C LYS A 811 3.49 61.72 -35.23
N PRO A 812 4.21 62.78 -35.67
CA PRO A 812 5.64 62.66 -36.00
C PRO A 812 6.40 62.21 -34.74
N LEU A 813 7.27 61.22 -34.91
CA LEU A 813 7.98 60.55 -33.84
C LEU A 813 9.40 61.14 -33.69
N GLU A 814 9.73 61.54 -32.47
CA GLU A 814 11.07 61.97 -32.06
C GLU A 814 11.60 61.03 -30.97
N LEU A 815 12.66 60.29 -31.28
CA LEU A 815 13.31 59.36 -30.37
C LEU A 815 14.63 59.97 -29.88
N THR A 816 14.72 60.30 -28.60
CA THR A 816 15.94 60.85 -27.99
C THR A 816 16.58 59.85 -27.05
N LEU A 817 17.81 59.45 -27.37
CA LEU A 817 18.73 58.81 -26.44
C LEU A 817 19.35 59.91 -25.58
N LYS A 818 19.30 59.79 -24.24
CA LYS A 818 19.79 60.80 -23.31
C LYS A 818 20.78 60.19 -22.32
N ASP A 819 22.05 60.54 -22.51
CA ASP A 819 23.24 60.16 -21.72
C ASP A 819 23.36 58.65 -21.47
N ILE A 820 22.97 57.86 -22.47
CA ILE A 820 22.89 56.41 -22.40
C ILE A 820 24.27 55.78 -22.25
N VAL A 821 24.43 54.98 -21.19
CA VAL A 821 25.60 54.13 -20.94
C VAL A 821 25.17 52.67 -20.81
N TYR A 822 25.94 51.79 -21.41
CA TYR A 822 25.84 50.33 -21.29
C TYR A 822 27.22 49.71 -21.14
N GLN A 823 27.38 48.76 -20.22
CA GLN A 823 28.65 48.06 -19.97
C GLN A 823 28.46 46.55 -20.04
N TYR A 824 29.26 45.88 -20.88
CA TYR A 824 29.24 44.42 -20.95
C TYR A 824 29.80 43.82 -19.65
N LYS A 825 28.98 43.02 -18.95
CA LYS A 825 29.30 42.37 -17.67
C LYS A 825 30.04 41.05 -17.90
N ASN A 826 31.35 41.14 -18.13
CA ASN A 826 32.17 39.97 -18.42
C ASN A 826 32.85 39.38 -17.17
N LYS A 827 33.01 38.05 -17.10
CA LYS A 827 33.52 37.35 -15.88
C LYS A 827 35.03 37.48 -15.65
N GLU A 828 35.78 38.01 -16.61
CA GLU A 828 37.25 38.01 -16.62
C GLU A 828 37.89 39.40 -16.48
N GLY A 829 37.08 40.44 -16.21
CA GLY A 829 37.57 41.78 -15.82
C GLY A 829 37.81 42.77 -16.96
N GLU A 830 37.77 42.35 -18.22
CA GLU A 830 37.67 43.26 -19.37
C GLU A 830 36.23 43.79 -19.52
N SER A 831 36.06 45.10 -19.61
CA SER A 831 34.75 45.72 -19.86
C SER A 831 34.80 46.71 -21.02
N PHE A 832 34.10 46.37 -22.10
CA PHE A 832 33.74 47.33 -23.15
C PHE A 832 32.46 48.06 -22.74
N SER A 833 32.45 49.39 -22.87
CA SER A 833 31.28 50.22 -22.62
C SER A 833 30.91 51.06 -23.85
N VAL A 834 29.63 51.30 -24.00
CA VAL A 834 29.05 52.18 -25.01
C VAL A 834 28.34 53.30 -24.27
N GLY A 835 28.82 54.53 -24.40
CA GLY A 835 28.28 55.69 -23.67
C GLY A 835 29.32 56.66 -23.09
N PRO A 836 28.86 57.79 -22.51
CA PRO A 836 27.48 58.29 -22.60
C PRO A 836 27.13 58.72 -24.03
N ILE A 837 25.94 58.37 -24.51
CA ILE A 837 25.41 58.73 -25.82
C ILE A 837 24.14 59.55 -25.66
N SER A 838 24.17 60.77 -26.19
CA SER A 838 23.03 61.68 -26.31
C SER A 838 22.80 61.99 -27.78
N HIS A 839 21.68 61.55 -28.35
CA HIS A 839 21.35 61.74 -29.77
C HIS A 839 19.83 61.64 -30.05
N THR A 840 19.33 62.36 -31.05
CA THR A 840 17.90 62.42 -31.39
C THR A 840 17.64 62.03 -32.85
N PHE A 841 16.81 61.01 -33.04
CA PHE A 841 16.32 60.54 -34.34
C PHE A 841 14.88 61.06 -34.56
N ARG A 842 14.54 61.42 -35.82
CA ARG A 842 13.26 62.08 -36.15
C ARG A 842 12.56 61.43 -37.33
N SER A 843 11.23 61.42 -37.31
CA SER A 843 10.37 61.13 -38.46
C SER A 843 10.69 62.04 -39.64
N GLY A 844 10.85 61.45 -40.83
CA GLY A 844 11.23 62.18 -42.04
C GLY A 844 12.72 62.48 -42.16
N GLU A 845 13.57 61.90 -41.30
CA GLU A 845 15.04 61.98 -41.40
C GLU A 845 15.66 60.58 -41.62
N ILE A 846 16.70 60.52 -42.46
CA ILE A 846 17.58 59.37 -42.63
C ILE A 846 18.86 59.62 -41.82
N THR A 847 19.13 58.75 -40.85
CA THR A 847 20.35 58.80 -40.03
C THR A 847 21.24 57.60 -40.32
N PHE A 848 22.49 57.85 -40.74
CA PHE A 848 23.49 56.80 -40.93
C PHE A 848 24.40 56.68 -39.71
N ILE A 849 24.58 55.45 -39.23
CA ILE A 849 25.51 55.12 -38.15
C ILE A 849 26.71 54.40 -38.76
N THR A 850 27.88 55.00 -38.60
CA THR A 850 29.14 54.61 -39.26
C THR A 850 30.23 54.39 -38.23
N GLY A 851 31.36 53.78 -38.63
CA GLY A 851 32.50 53.53 -37.75
C GLY A 851 33.03 52.10 -37.83
N GLY A 852 34.26 51.89 -37.35
CA GLY A 852 34.97 50.60 -37.50
C GLY A 852 34.29 49.40 -36.83
N ASN A 853 34.83 48.21 -37.09
CA ASN A 853 34.42 47.00 -36.37
C ASN A 853 34.74 47.15 -34.88
N GLY A 854 33.82 46.74 -34.01
CA GLY A 854 33.96 46.92 -32.56
C GLY A 854 33.74 48.34 -32.04
N SER A 855 33.28 49.31 -32.87
CA SER A 855 33.05 50.68 -32.39
C SER A 855 31.77 50.88 -31.55
N GLY A 856 30.91 49.86 -31.44
CA GLY A 856 29.68 49.89 -30.64
C GLY A 856 28.37 50.04 -31.44
N LYS A 857 28.40 50.07 -32.78
CA LYS A 857 27.22 50.31 -33.65
C LYS A 857 26.03 49.40 -33.36
N SER A 858 26.22 48.08 -33.39
CA SER A 858 25.11 47.13 -33.15
C SER A 858 24.66 47.11 -31.68
N THR A 859 25.54 47.44 -30.72
CA THR A 859 25.15 47.67 -29.31
C THR A 859 24.25 48.90 -29.21
N LEU A 860 24.58 50.00 -29.89
CA LEU A 860 23.72 51.19 -29.98
C LEU A 860 22.38 50.87 -30.65
N ALA A 861 22.35 50.02 -31.68
CA ALA A 861 21.09 49.56 -32.28
C ALA A 861 20.23 48.76 -31.29
N ARG A 862 20.83 47.84 -30.52
CA ARG A 862 20.13 47.05 -29.49
C ARG A 862 19.61 47.93 -28.34
N LEU A 863 20.31 49.01 -27.99
CA LEU A 863 19.85 50.01 -27.02
C LEU A 863 18.73 50.90 -27.58
N ALA A 864 18.88 51.43 -28.79
CA ALA A 864 17.89 52.31 -29.42
C ALA A 864 16.54 51.59 -29.70
N THR A 865 16.58 50.29 -29.99
CA THR A 865 15.39 49.44 -30.17
C THR A 865 14.80 48.90 -28.87
N GLY A 866 15.46 49.12 -27.73
CA GLY A 866 15.03 48.62 -26.42
C GLY A 866 15.22 47.10 -26.21
N LEU A 867 16.01 46.43 -27.06
CA LEU A 867 16.41 45.03 -26.84
C LEU A 867 17.37 44.88 -25.65
N TYR A 868 18.22 45.89 -25.44
CA TYR A 868 19.10 46.04 -24.27
C TYR A 868 18.59 47.18 -23.39
N THR A 869 18.72 47.01 -22.07
CA THR A 869 18.44 48.08 -21.09
C THR A 869 19.75 48.81 -20.77
N PRO A 870 19.79 50.15 -20.80
CA PRO A 870 20.99 50.89 -20.39
C PRO A 870 21.26 50.76 -18.89
N ASP A 871 22.53 50.76 -18.49
CA ASP A 871 22.94 50.80 -17.07
C ASP A 871 22.78 52.22 -16.49
N SER A 872 22.83 53.28 -17.31
CA SER A 872 22.42 54.64 -16.95
C SER A 872 21.99 55.47 -18.18
N GLY A 873 21.30 56.59 -17.92
CA GLY A 873 20.63 57.38 -18.96
C GLY A 873 19.19 56.91 -19.22
N GLU A 874 18.50 57.57 -20.15
CA GLU A 874 17.10 57.27 -20.49
C GLU A 874 16.83 57.37 -21.99
N VAL A 875 15.83 56.64 -22.48
CA VAL A 875 15.30 56.77 -23.85
C VAL A 875 13.95 57.47 -23.76
N LEU A 876 13.82 58.59 -24.48
CA LEU A 876 12.62 59.40 -24.56
C LEU A 876 11.95 59.21 -25.92
N LEU A 877 10.63 59.07 -25.94
CA LEU A 877 9.80 59.09 -27.14
C LEU A 877 8.85 60.29 -27.07
N ASN A 878 8.96 61.21 -28.03
CA ASN A 878 8.23 62.48 -28.06
C ASN A 878 8.38 63.32 -26.77
N GLY A 879 9.53 63.19 -26.10
CA GLY A 879 9.87 63.87 -24.84
C GLY A 879 9.56 63.10 -23.56
N GLU A 880 8.76 62.04 -23.62
CA GLU A 880 8.39 61.21 -22.46
C GLU A 880 9.31 59.98 -22.32
N PRO A 881 9.75 59.59 -21.12
CA PRO A 881 10.57 58.39 -20.92
C PRO A 881 9.75 57.12 -21.15
N VAL A 882 10.26 56.21 -21.99
CA VAL A 882 9.55 54.98 -22.38
C VAL A 882 10.36 53.73 -21.97
N PRO A 883 9.74 52.70 -21.37
CA PRO A 883 10.42 51.44 -21.06
C PRO A 883 10.96 50.74 -22.32
N PRO A 884 12.13 50.07 -22.27
CA PRO A 884 12.73 49.37 -23.42
C PRO A 884 11.77 48.48 -24.22
N GLY A 885 10.93 47.69 -23.53
CA GLY A 885 9.95 46.79 -24.18
C GLY A 885 8.80 47.48 -24.93
N GLN A 886 8.54 48.77 -24.68
CA GLN A 886 7.57 49.56 -25.45
C GLN A 886 8.21 50.20 -26.69
N ILE A 887 9.47 50.61 -26.60
CA ILE A 887 10.22 51.24 -27.71
C ILE A 887 10.26 50.29 -28.92
N GLY A 888 10.54 49.01 -28.70
CA GLY A 888 10.57 48.00 -29.77
C GLY A 888 9.28 47.89 -30.58
N GLN A 889 8.11 48.28 -30.04
CA GLN A 889 6.85 48.27 -30.79
C GLN A 889 6.75 49.39 -31.85
N ALA A 890 7.57 50.43 -31.74
CA ALA A 890 7.67 51.50 -32.75
C ALA A 890 8.61 51.15 -33.92
N TYR A 891 9.36 50.04 -33.82
CA TYR A 891 10.36 49.64 -34.80
C TYR A 891 9.87 48.53 -35.72
N SER A 892 10.28 48.60 -36.99
CA SER A 892 10.62 47.41 -37.77
C SER A 892 12.13 47.40 -37.97
N ALA A 893 12.79 46.28 -37.66
CA ALA A 893 14.25 46.20 -37.61
C ALA A 893 14.77 44.96 -38.32
N ILE A 894 15.79 45.14 -39.16
CA ILE A 894 16.55 44.04 -39.77
C ILE A 894 17.99 44.14 -39.28
N PHE A 895 18.28 43.41 -38.20
CA PHE A 895 19.63 43.26 -37.67
C PHE A 895 20.50 42.39 -38.61
N ALA A 896 21.82 42.47 -38.46
CA ALA A 896 22.75 41.68 -39.26
C ALA A 896 22.54 40.16 -39.06
N ASP A 897 22.14 39.75 -37.85
CA ASP A 897 21.88 38.38 -37.39
C ASP A 897 20.39 37.97 -37.37
N PHE A 898 19.54 38.67 -38.14
CA PHE A 898 18.08 38.45 -38.19
C PHE A 898 17.61 37.00 -38.43
N HIS A 899 16.46 36.67 -37.83
CA HIS A 899 15.73 35.43 -38.02
C HIS A 899 14.56 35.58 -39.02
N LEU A 900 14.17 34.49 -39.68
CA LEU A 900 12.94 34.41 -40.50
C LEU A 900 12.11 33.22 -40.03
N PHE A 901 10.89 33.50 -39.57
CA PHE A 901 9.93 32.47 -39.21
C PHE A 901 9.21 31.94 -40.46
N GLU A 902 8.82 30.66 -40.46
CA GLU A 902 8.01 30.08 -41.55
C GLU A 902 6.58 30.64 -41.58
N LYS A 903 6.08 31.22 -40.48
CA LYS A 903 4.80 31.92 -40.40
C LYS A 903 5.02 33.42 -40.22
N LEU A 904 4.22 34.23 -40.93
CA LEU A 904 4.15 35.68 -40.79
C LEU A 904 3.39 36.04 -39.50
N TYR A 905 4.11 36.10 -38.38
CA TYR A 905 3.55 36.54 -37.10
C TYR A 905 3.33 38.07 -37.09
N GLY A 906 2.28 38.53 -36.41
CA GLY A 906 1.97 39.97 -36.29
C GLY A 906 1.33 40.63 -37.52
N LEU A 907 1.08 39.87 -38.60
CA LEU A 907 0.44 40.37 -39.84
C LEU A 907 -0.89 39.65 -40.11
N GLU A 908 -1.93 40.41 -40.43
CA GLU A 908 -3.22 39.86 -40.87
C GLU A 908 -3.17 39.57 -42.37
N TYR A 909 -2.92 38.30 -42.72
CA TYR A 909 -2.68 37.84 -44.10
C TYR A 909 -3.80 38.22 -45.08
N ALA A 910 -5.06 38.17 -44.65
CA ALA A 910 -6.22 38.47 -45.49
C ALA A 910 -6.22 39.93 -45.99
N ASP A 911 -5.87 40.88 -45.12
CA ASP A 911 -5.91 42.31 -45.40
C ASP A 911 -4.70 42.77 -46.23
N LYS A 912 -3.59 42.02 -46.16
CA LYS A 912 -2.29 42.38 -46.73
C LYS A 912 -1.90 41.60 -47.99
N GLN A 913 -2.74 40.69 -48.49
CA GLN A 913 -2.40 39.82 -49.61
C GLN A 913 -1.97 40.58 -50.88
N GLN A 914 -2.68 41.66 -51.25
CA GLN A 914 -2.33 42.45 -52.45
C GLN A 914 -1.00 43.19 -52.31
N GLU A 915 -0.68 43.70 -51.11
CA GLU A 915 0.62 44.30 -50.80
C GLU A 915 1.74 43.25 -50.82
N MET A 916 1.49 42.06 -50.27
CA MET A 916 2.42 40.93 -50.30
C MET A 916 2.79 40.55 -51.73
N ASP A 917 1.81 40.35 -52.62
CA ASP A 917 2.07 40.00 -54.02
C ASP A 917 2.85 41.11 -54.77
N ALA A 918 2.53 42.38 -54.48
CA ALA A 918 3.24 43.54 -55.04
C ALA A 918 4.71 43.60 -54.58
N TYR A 919 4.98 43.47 -53.27
CA TYR A 919 6.34 43.50 -52.74
C TYR A 919 7.15 42.24 -53.11
N MET A 920 6.51 41.07 -53.18
CA MET A 920 7.11 39.83 -53.68
C MET A 920 7.62 39.99 -55.12
N LYS A 921 6.85 40.69 -55.97
CA LYS A 921 7.26 41.02 -57.33
C LYS A 921 8.37 42.08 -57.35
N LEU A 922 8.21 43.18 -56.60
CA LEU A 922 9.18 44.28 -56.52
C LEU A 922 10.58 43.79 -56.06
N LEU A 923 10.61 42.87 -55.11
CA LEU A 923 11.85 42.35 -54.51
C LEU A 923 12.39 41.11 -55.24
N HIS A 924 11.84 40.75 -56.40
CA HIS A 924 12.22 39.57 -57.21
C HIS A 924 12.22 38.25 -56.40
N LEU A 925 11.16 38.02 -55.60
CA LEU A 925 10.98 36.85 -54.74
C LEU A 925 9.89 35.87 -55.22
N THR A 926 9.01 36.27 -56.16
CA THR A 926 7.84 35.49 -56.63
C THR A 926 8.17 34.05 -57.03
N ASP A 927 9.30 33.82 -57.71
CA ASP A 927 9.74 32.48 -58.16
C ASP A 927 10.59 31.73 -57.12
N LYS A 928 10.74 32.26 -55.89
CA LYS A 928 11.66 31.76 -54.85
C LYS A 928 10.96 31.29 -53.59
N VAL A 929 9.87 31.95 -53.21
CA VAL A 929 9.02 31.55 -52.06
C VAL A 929 7.57 31.86 -52.38
N GLN A 930 6.65 31.00 -51.94
CA GLN A 930 5.20 31.22 -52.02
C GLN A 930 4.64 31.44 -50.62
N ILE A 931 3.56 32.21 -50.50
CA ILE A 931 2.87 32.48 -49.23
C ILE A 931 1.47 31.89 -49.31
N ARG A 932 1.11 31.01 -48.37
CA ARG A 932 -0.22 30.37 -48.27
C ARG A 932 -0.70 30.43 -46.83
N ASP A 933 -1.88 31.00 -46.59
CA ASP A 933 -2.47 31.15 -45.25
C ASP A 933 -1.50 31.77 -44.22
N GLY A 934 -0.71 32.75 -44.65
CA GLY A 934 0.32 33.40 -43.84
C GLY A 934 1.58 32.56 -43.57
N GLN A 935 1.77 31.41 -44.24
CA GLN A 935 2.97 30.58 -44.16
C GLN A 935 3.82 30.65 -45.44
N LEU A 936 5.14 30.77 -45.26
CA LEU A 936 6.15 30.74 -46.32
C LEU A 936 6.46 29.30 -46.73
N SER A 937 6.53 29.03 -48.03
CA SER A 937 6.85 27.69 -48.55
C SER A 937 8.30 27.23 -48.27
N THR A 938 9.20 28.17 -47.95
CA THR A 938 10.59 27.90 -47.55
C THR A 938 11.25 29.16 -46.98
N ILE A 939 12.13 28.98 -46.00
CA ILE A 939 13.09 30.02 -45.54
C ILE A 939 14.53 29.72 -45.99
N LYS A 940 14.75 28.63 -46.74
CA LYS A 940 16.06 28.18 -47.25
C LYS A 940 16.45 28.96 -48.52
N LEU A 941 16.70 30.26 -48.36
CA LEU A 941 17.05 31.21 -49.41
C LEU A 941 18.49 31.71 -49.27
N SER A 942 19.05 32.36 -50.30
CA SER A 942 20.37 33.01 -50.19
C SER A 942 20.34 34.20 -49.21
N THR A 943 21.47 34.65 -48.68
CA THR A 943 21.51 35.74 -47.69
C THR A 943 20.82 37.02 -48.20
N GLY A 944 21.12 37.45 -49.43
CA GLY A 944 20.46 38.60 -50.06
C GLY A 944 18.95 38.40 -50.26
N GLN A 945 18.51 37.20 -50.64
CA GLN A 945 17.08 36.85 -50.74
C GLN A 945 16.39 36.84 -49.35
N ARG A 946 17.05 36.32 -48.31
CA ARG A 946 16.55 36.36 -46.92
C ARG A 946 16.43 37.81 -46.45
N LYS A 947 17.43 38.67 -46.69
CA LYS A 947 17.37 40.10 -46.34
C LYS A 947 16.29 40.85 -47.11
N ARG A 948 16.04 40.49 -48.38
CA ARG A 948 14.89 40.99 -49.16
C ARG A 948 13.54 40.50 -48.62
N LEU A 949 13.43 39.26 -48.20
CA LEU A 949 12.20 38.74 -47.60
C LEU A 949 11.91 39.35 -46.21
N ALA A 950 12.95 39.58 -45.39
CA ALA A 950 12.83 40.36 -44.17
C ALA A 950 12.35 41.79 -44.46
N LEU A 951 12.90 42.42 -45.51
CA LEU A 951 12.47 43.74 -45.93
C LEU A 951 11.01 43.80 -46.37
N MET A 952 10.52 42.80 -47.10
CA MET A 952 9.09 42.66 -47.42
C MET A 952 8.24 42.66 -46.14
N ILE A 953 8.63 41.87 -45.13
CA ILE A 953 7.93 41.79 -43.84
C ILE A 953 7.94 43.17 -43.16
N SER A 954 9.08 43.85 -43.11
CA SER A 954 9.20 45.20 -42.55
C SER A 954 8.31 46.25 -43.24
N TYR A 955 8.11 46.13 -44.56
CA TYR A 955 7.17 46.99 -45.30
C TYR A 955 5.71 46.72 -44.91
N LEU A 956 5.34 45.45 -44.72
CA LEU A 956 3.98 45.04 -44.36
C LEU A 956 3.62 45.39 -42.90
N GLU A 957 4.62 45.46 -42.01
CA GLU A 957 4.48 45.91 -40.62
C GLU A 957 4.23 47.43 -40.49
N ASP A 958 4.56 48.23 -41.52
CA ASP A 958 4.40 49.69 -41.65
C ASP A 958 4.71 50.54 -40.38
N ARG A 959 5.72 50.13 -39.61
CA ARG A 959 6.10 50.78 -38.34
C ARG A 959 6.60 52.23 -38.55
N PRO A 960 6.57 53.11 -37.54
CA PRO A 960 7.03 54.49 -37.68
C PRO A 960 8.56 54.64 -37.74
N VAL A 961 9.32 53.70 -37.15
CA VAL A 961 10.79 53.68 -37.19
C VAL A 961 11.30 52.43 -37.92
N TYR A 962 12.28 52.62 -38.80
CA TYR A 962 12.97 51.54 -39.53
C TYR A 962 14.44 51.50 -39.13
N LEU A 963 14.93 50.32 -38.72
CA LEU A 963 16.36 50.09 -38.46
C LEU A 963 16.93 49.03 -39.40
N PHE A 964 18.01 49.36 -40.10
CA PHE A 964 18.71 48.46 -41.01
C PHE A 964 20.18 48.31 -40.59
N ASP A 965 20.55 47.17 -39.99
CA ASP A 965 21.93 46.88 -39.61
C ASP A 965 22.65 46.14 -40.75
N GLU A 966 23.56 46.84 -41.44
CA GLU A 966 24.36 46.32 -42.56
C GLU A 966 23.53 45.62 -43.66
N TRP A 967 22.28 46.04 -43.87
CA TRP A 967 21.35 45.39 -44.80
C TRP A 967 21.91 45.31 -46.24
N ALA A 968 22.51 46.41 -46.69
CA ALA A 968 23.07 46.57 -48.03
C ALA A 968 24.33 45.72 -48.33
N ALA A 969 25.00 45.19 -47.30
CA ALA A 969 26.28 44.50 -47.45
C ALA A 969 26.17 43.19 -48.25
N ASP A 970 25.13 42.39 -48.00
CA ASP A 970 24.88 41.09 -48.65
C ASP A 970 24.07 41.18 -49.96
N GLN A 971 23.77 42.40 -50.43
CA GLN A 971 23.04 42.60 -51.69
C GLN A 971 23.98 42.80 -52.87
N ASP A 972 23.51 42.39 -54.04
CA ASP A 972 24.08 42.75 -55.34
C ASP A 972 24.01 44.28 -55.58
N PRO A 973 24.78 44.81 -56.56
CA PRO A 973 24.83 46.25 -56.81
C PRO A 973 23.48 46.88 -57.18
N GLU A 974 22.58 46.13 -57.82
CA GLU A 974 21.26 46.60 -58.24
C GLU A 974 20.37 46.82 -57.01
N PHE A 975 20.21 45.81 -56.15
CA PHE A 975 19.44 45.94 -54.92
C PHE A 975 20.09 46.87 -53.88
N ARG A 976 21.41 47.06 -53.94
CA ARG A 976 22.10 48.08 -53.14
C ARG A 976 21.78 49.49 -53.61
N MET A 977 21.77 49.75 -54.92
CA MET A 977 21.33 51.05 -55.46
C MET A 977 19.85 51.30 -55.19
N PHE A 978 18.99 50.28 -55.33
CA PHE A 978 17.57 50.36 -54.95
C PHE A 978 17.39 50.76 -53.48
N PHE A 979 18.15 50.15 -52.57
CA PHE A 979 18.11 50.49 -51.14
C PHE A 979 18.44 51.96 -50.89
N TYR A 980 19.60 52.43 -51.35
CA TYR A 980 20.02 53.81 -51.06
C TYR A 980 19.25 54.87 -51.86
N ASN A 981 19.02 54.66 -53.16
CA ASN A 981 18.48 55.70 -54.05
C ASN A 981 16.96 55.66 -54.21
N THR A 982 16.27 54.60 -53.77
CA THR A 982 14.82 54.46 -53.92
C THR A 982 14.14 54.25 -52.57
N LEU A 983 14.55 53.23 -51.83
CA LEU A 983 13.87 52.80 -50.61
C LEU A 983 14.04 53.75 -49.43
N LEU A 984 15.26 54.15 -49.09
CA LEU A 984 15.46 55.08 -47.96
C LEU A 984 14.78 56.45 -48.24
N PRO A 985 14.87 57.03 -49.45
CA PRO A 985 14.08 58.21 -49.82
C PRO A 985 12.56 58.00 -49.79
N GLU A 986 12.04 56.83 -50.21
CA GLU A 986 10.59 56.52 -50.14
C GLU A 986 10.11 56.47 -48.68
N LEU A 987 10.82 55.76 -47.80
CA LEU A 987 10.50 55.71 -46.37
C LEU A 987 10.56 57.10 -45.73
N LYS A 988 11.55 57.92 -46.10
CA LYS A 988 11.65 59.32 -45.67
C LYS A 988 10.44 60.15 -46.14
N GLN A 989 10.04 60.05 -47.40
CA GLN A 989 8.86 60.73 -47.95
C GLN A 989 7.55 60.28 -47.28
N ARG A 990 7.47 59.01 -46.85
CA ARG A 990 6.37 58.47 -46.02
C ARG A 990 6.42 58.93 -44.55
N GLY A 991 7.30 59.86 -44.19
CA GLY A 991 7.42 60.41 -42.84
C GLY A 991 8.01 59.44 -41.81
N LYS A 992 8.64 58.34 -42.25
CA LYS A 992 9.26 57.36 -41.35
C LYS A 992 10.58 57.88 -40.80
N CYS A 993 10.93 57.47 -39.59
CA CYS A 993 12.27 57.67 -39.04
C CYS A 993 13.16 56.52 -39.51
N VAL A 994 14.28 56.80 -40.18
CA VAL A 994 15.11 55.76 -40.81
C VAL A 994 16.52 55.77 -40.24
N ILE A 995 16.93 54.66 -39.64
CA ILE A 995 18.25 54.45 -39.03
C ILE A 995 18.97 53.33 -39.80
N ALA A 996 20.08 53.63 -40.45
CA ALA A 996 20.86 52.62 -41.18
C ALA A 996 22.30 52.56 -40.68
N ILE A 997 22.75 51.38 -40.22
CA ILE A 997 24.16 51.14 -39.94
C ILE A 997 24.84 50.75 -41.26
N THR A 998 25.82 51.54 -41.67
CA THR A 998 26.48 51.36 -42.98
C THR A 998 27.94 51.80 -43.00
N HIS A 999 28.66 51.22 -43.94
CA HIS A 999 30.05 51.50 -44.28
C HIS A 999 30.23 52.01 -45.72
N ASP A 1000 29.13 52.19 -46.48
CA ASP A 1000 29.18 52.61 -47.89
C ASP A 1000 29.21 54.15 -48.01
N ASP A 1001 30.42 54.69 -47.85
CA ASP A 1001 30.74 56.13 -47.83
C ASP A 1001 30.16 56.93 -49.01
N ARG A 1002 30.07 56.30 -50.17
CA ARG A 1002 29.48 56.82 -51.42
C ARG A 1002 28.08 57.38 -51.26
N TYR A 1003 27.31 56.86 -50.31
CA TYR A 1003 25.91 57.22 -50.10
C TYR A 1003 25.71 58.13 -48.87
N PHE A 1004 26.76 58.51 -48.15
CA PHE A 1004 26.62 59.35 -46.95
C PHE A 1004 25.96 60.72 -47.24
N GLY A 1005 26.04 61.22 -48.48
CA GLY A 1005 25.32 62.41 -48.96
C GLY A 1005 23.80 62.27 -49.10
N LEU A 1006 23.22 61.08 -48.84
CA LEU A 1006 21.77 60.84 -48.83
C LEU A 1006 21.16 60.88 -47.41
N ALA A 1007 21.99 60.90 -46.38
CA ALA A 1007 21.55 60.95 -44.99
C ALA A 1007 21.46 62.40 -44.50
N ASP A 1008 20.35 62.73 -43.83
CA ASP A 1008 20.20 64.01 -43.12
C ASP A 1008 21.18 64.13 -41.96
N GLN A 1009 21.57 62.99 -41.37
CA GLN A 1009 22.53 62.90 -40.28
C GLN A 1009 23.49 61.74 -40.50
N VAL A 1010 24.80 61.97 -40.31
CA VAL A 1010 25.82 60.94 -40.28
C VAL A 1010 26.50 60.95 -38.90
N ILE A 1011 26.34 59.86 -38.17
CA ILE A 1011 26.96 59.60 -36.87
C ILE A 1011 28.17 58.72 -37.10
N LYS A 1012 29.34 59.10 -36.57
CA LYS A 1012 30.53 58.26 -36.54
C LYS A 1012 30.79 57.78 -35.12
N MET A 1013 30.82 56.46 -34.93
CA MET A 1013 31.16 55.82 -33.66
C MET A 1013 32.60 55.30 -33.66
N GLU A 1014 33.33 55.57 -32.58
CA GLU A 1014 34.64 54.98 -32.28
C GLU A 1014 34.70 54.64 -30.78
N LEU A 1015 35.21 53.45 -30.44
CA LEU A 1015 35.39 52.97 -29.06
C LEU A 1015 34.18 53.20 -28.12
N GLY A 1016 32.97 52.92 -28.61
CA GLY A 1016 31.74 53.04 -27.82
C GLY A 1016 31.18 54.47 -27.67
N ARG A 1017 31.77 55.46 -28.34
CA ARG A 1017 31.33 56.87 -28.29
C ARG A 1017 31.02 57.41 -29.67
N ILE A 1018 30.12 58.40 -29.74
CA ILE A 1018 29.95 59.23 -30.93
C ILE A 1018 31.11 60.23 -30.97
N VAL A 1019 31.92 60.18 -32.02
CA VAL A 1019 33.08 61.08 -32.21
C VAL A 1019 32.82 62.18 -33.23
N SER A 1020 31.88 61.97 -34.16
CA SER A 1020 31.28 63.06 -34.95
C SER A 1020 29.80 62.79 -35.20
N SER A 1021 29.02 63.87 -35.30
CA SER A 1021 27.61 63.85 -35.70
C SER A 1021 27.39 65.02 -36.63
N GLU A 1022 27.39 64.76 -37.92
CA GLU A 1022 27.26 65.77 -38.98
C GLU A 1022 25.82 65.76 -39.48
N ARG A 1023 25.11 66.88 -39.29
CA ARG A 1023 23.78 67.09 -39.89
C ARG A 1023 23.97 67.82 -41.21
N GLN A 1024 23.59 67.19 -42.31
CA GLN A 1024 23.67 67.81 -43.63
C GLN A 1024 22.55 68.84 -43.76
N LEU A 1025 22.93 70.06 -44.13
CA LEU A 1025 21.98 71.10 -44.52
C LEU A 1025 21.45 70.77 -45.93
N VAL A 1026 20.53 69.81 -45.98
CA VAL A 1026 19.72 69.57 -47.18
C VAL A 1026 18.92 70.86 -47.44
N PRO A 1027 19.00 71.48 -48.62
CA PRO A 1027 18.14 72.60 -48.96
C PRO A 1027 16.68 72.16 -48.85
N ALA A 1028 15.84 72.98 -48.22
CA ALA A 1028 14.40 72.78 -48.30
C ALA A 1028 13.96 72.77 -49.79
N PRO A 1029 12.98 71.92 -50.16
CA PRO A 1029 12.54 71.77 -51.55
C PRO A 1029 11.94 73.05 -52.14
#